data_AF-A0A2S6GSR5-F1
#
_entry.id   AF-A0A2S6GSR5-F1
#
_cell.length_a   1.000
_cell.length_b   1.000
_cell.length_c   1.000
_cell.angle_alpha   90.00
_cell.angle_beta   90.00
_cell.angle_gamma   90.00
#
_symmetry.space_group_name_H-M   'P 1'
#
loop_
_entity.id
_entity.type
_entity.pdbx_description
1 polymer ?
#
loop_
_entity_poly.entity_id
_entity_poly.type
_entity_poly.pdbx_seq_one_letter_code
_entity_poly.pdbx_strand_id
1 'polypeptide(L)'
;MKPAIYPEFLQPSLLKLVFFGGKGGVGKSTCASATALKLAQEQPQHLFLLVSTDPAHSLKNILSNLVLPKNLEVRELNAAASLHEFKMRHDALLKEIADRGTFLDKNDIQGLMDAALPGMDELAAYLEIAEWIEQDTYYRIIIDTAPTGHTLRLLEMPDLIHRWLTALDTLLAKHRYMRKRFGGDNRLDHLDNFLLGMSDSLKAMHSLMTDTERCCFILVMLAETMSVEESIDLVSALNKQRVFISDLVVNRLFPKNDCPICLAERSRQMLALKSALKLLPGHLFWTLPLLAAEPSGKLLYSLWSEVRLLDENEVITTTAYSHKLPLHVENPIQLPASTLRLLIFAGKGGVGKTTLACATALRLHSEYPHKRILLFSTDPAHSLSDCLGISVQRHPTSVPSATLPSTTLRTELVEIDAQEINAEADFKKIRQDYRAELEDFLQDALPHLDITFDREVMEHLLDLAPPGLDEIMALTTIIDYLDSDRYDIIIIDAAPSGHLLRLLELPELIRDWLKQFFSLLLKYRQVMRLPHLSERLVQLSRELKKLRILLQNIEQTEVYAVTIPTQLAIEKTSEMLCALQRLGMTAKALFINQITPISGCALCQAINARESLQLKRAHDIFPDQPQAQIFRQIEPTGLDELKALGSALFL
;
A
#
# COMPACT_ATOMS: atom_id res chain seq x y z
N MET A 1 -31.15 3.11 -25.96
CA MET A 1 -29.84 3.31 -26.64
C MET A 1 -29.09 1.99 -26.54
N LYS A 2 -28.59 1.41 -27.64
CA LYS A 2 -27.61 0.32 -27.52
C LYS A 2 -26.41 0.89 -26.76
N PRO A 3 -25.93 0.27 -25.68
CA PRO A 3 -24.79 0.80 -24.95
C PRO A 3 -23.59 0.87 -25.88
N ALA A 4 -22.70 1.83 -25.64
CA ALA A 4 -21.45 1.96 -26.36
C ALA A 4 -20.70 0.61 -26.35
N ILE A 5 -20.13 0.23 -27.49
CA ILE A 5 -19.36 -1.04 -27.63
C ILE A 5 -18.03 -0.96 -26.86
N TYR A 6 -17.61 0.26 -26.47
CA TYR A 6 -16.37 0.54 -25.76
C TYR A 6 -16.60 1.46 -24.55
N PRO A 7 -15.72 1.39 -23.53
CA PRO A 7 -15.68 2.33 -22.41
C PRO A 7 -15.69 3.80 -22.82
N GLU A 8 -16.19 4.68 -21.95
CA GLU A 8 -16.38 6.11 -22.26
C GLU A 8 -15.05 6.84 -22.47
N PHE A 9 -14.03 6.50 -21.67
CA PHE A 9 -12.70 7.13 -21.74
C PHE A 9 -11.95 6.88 -23.07
N LEU A 10 -12.36 5.88 -23.85
CA LEU A 10 -11.79 5.60 -25.18
C LEU A 10 -12.44 6.44 -26.29
N GLN A 11 -13.56 7.08 -26.01
CA GLN A 11 -14.29 7.87 -27.00
C GLN A 11 -13.73 9.30 -27.09
N PRO A 12 -13.99 10.02 -28.21
CA PRO A 12 -13.68 11.44 -28.31
C PRO A 12 -14.38 12.22 -27.18
N SER A 13 -13.62 12.96 -26.38
CA SER A 13 -14.12 13.67 -25.20
C SER A 13 -13.21 14.83 -24.82
N LEU A 14 -13.69 15.71 -23.92
CA LEU A 14 -12.92 16.84 -23.37
C LEU A 14 -11.92 16.41 -22.27
N LEU A 15 -11.77 15.10 -22.04
CA LEU A 15 -10.84 14.56 -21.03
C LEU A 15 -9.41 15.00 -21.33
N LYS A 16 -8.86 15.79 -20.41
CA LYS A 16 -7.47 16.23 -20.36
C LYS A 16 -6.62 15.26 -19.55
N LEU A 17 -7.18 14.70 -18.48
CA LEU A 17 -6.46 13.88 -17.51
C LEU A 17 -7.19 12.54 -17.30
N VAL A 18 -6.47 11.43 -17.44
CA VAL A 18 -7.03 10.08 -17.27
C VAL A 18 -6.13 9.27 -16.35
N PHE A 19 -6.63 8.95 -15.16
CA PHE A 19 -5.90 8.14 -14.18
C PHE A 19 -6.28 6.66 -14.29
N PHE A 20 -5.29 5.78 -14.30
CA PHE A 20 -5.47 4.35 -14.09
C PHE A 20 -5.00 3.99 -12.68
N GLY A 21 -5.92 3.54 -11.83
CA GLY A 21 -5.67 3.22 -10.42
C GLY A 21 -6.15 1.84 -10.00
N GLY A 22 -5.73 1.42 -8.81
CA GLY A 22 -6.02 0.10 -8.25
C GLY A 22 -4.79 -0.61 -7.69
N LYS A 23 -5.00 -1.83 -7.19
CA LYS A 23 -3.98 -2.62 -6.50
C LYS A 23 -2.73 -2.89 -7.36
N GLY A 24 -1.59 -3.10 -6.72
CA GLY A 24 -0.33 -3.43 -7.40
C GLY A 24 -0.41 -4.74 -8.20
N GLY A 25 -0.16 -4.69 -9.52
CA GLY A 25 -0.11 -5.89 -10.39
C GLY A 25 -1.45 -6.36 -10.97
N VAL A 26 -2.54 -5.59 -10.81
CA VAL A 26 -3.85 -5.86 -11.45
C VAL A 26 -3.85 -5.58 -12.97
N GLY A 27 -2.79 -4.96 -13.49
CA GLY A 27 -2.64 -4.64 -14.93
C GLY A 27 -2.88 -3.19 -15.31
N LYS A 28 -2.79 -2.25 -14.35
CA LYS A 28 -2.91 -0.79 -14.60
C LYS A 28 -2.03 -0.31 -15.75
N SER A 29 -0.73 -0.57 -15.68
CA SER A 29 0.25 -0.15 -16.69
C SER A 29 -0.07 -0.72 -18.07
N THR A 30 -0.57 -1.94 -18.14
CA THR A 30 -1.03 -2.58 -19.39
C THR A 30 -2.26 -1.85 -19.96
N CYS A 31 -3.27 -1.59 -19.14
CA CYS A 31 -4.48 -0.88 -19.54
C CYS A 31 -4.18 0.58 -19.95
N ALA A 32 -3.34 1.28 -19.19
CA ALA A 32 -2.89 2.65 -19.49
C ALA A 32 -2.12 2.70 -20.82
N SER A 33 -1.17 1.77 -21.03
CA SER A 33 -0.40 1.66 -22.27
C SER A 33 -1.28 1.35 -23.48
N ALA A 34 -2.19 0.39 -23.36
CA ALA A 34 -3.12 0.03 -24.44
C ALA A 34 -4.06 1.20 -24.77
N THR A 35 -4.51 1.96 -23.78
CA THR A 35 -5.32 3.18 -23.96
C THR A 35 -4.54 4.24 -24.71
N ALA A 36 -3.31 4.55 -24.28
CA ALA A 36 -2.46 5.55 -24.92
C ALA A 36 -2.16 5.21 -26.38
N LEU A 37 -1.83 3.95 -26.67
CA LEU A 37 -1.56 3.47 -28.02
C LEU A 37 -2.79 3.55 -28.92
N LYS A 38 -3.96 3.14 -28.41
CA LYS A 38 -5.22 3.19 -29.16
C LYS A 38 -5.61 4.63 -29.50
N LEU A 39 -5.59 5.53 -28.50
CA LEU A 39 -5.94 6.93 -28.70
C LEU A 39 -4.97 7.64 -29.66
N ALA A 40 -3.67 7.42 -29.50
CA ALA A 40 -2.67 8.01 -30.40
C ALA A 40 -2.82 7.54 -31.85
N GLN A 41 -3.22 6.29 -32.07
CA GLN A 41 -3.47 5.74 -33.41
C GLN A 41 -4.78 6.25 -34.03
N GLU A 42 -5.85 6.35 -33.24
CA GLU A 42 -7.17 6.78 -33.72
C GLU A 42 -7.26 8.31 -33.90
N GLN A 43 -6.39 9.08 -33.22
CA GLN A 43 -6.39 10.54 -33.22
C GLN A 43 -5.00 11.12 -33.54
N PRO A 44 -4.49 10.93 -34.77
CA PRO A 44 -3.12 11.31 -35.14
C PRO A 44 -2.84 12.83 -35.08
N GLN A 45 -3.87 13.66 -35.05
CA GLN A 45 -3.76 15.12 -34.94
C GLN A 45 -3.48 15.63 -33.51
N HIS A 46 -3.62 14.78 -32.50
CA HIS A 46 -3.49 15.15 -31.10
C HIS A 46 -2.21 14.55 -30.49
N LEU A 47 -1.59 15.29 -29.57
CA LEU A 47 -0.41 14.85 -28.81
C LEU A 47 -0.84 14.22 -27.49
N PHE A 48 -0.31 13.04 -27.18
CA PHE A 48 -0.62 12.28 -25.98
C PHE A 48 0.63 12.10 -25.12
N LEU A 49 0.46 12.15 -23.80
CA LEU A 49 1.50 11.82 -22.84
C LEU A 49 1.06 10.64 -21.98
N LEU A 50 1.85 9.57 -21.97
CA LEU A 50 1.71 8.46 -21.03
C LEU A 50 2.77 8.59 -19.94
N VAL A 51 2.33 8.63 -18.69
CA VAL A 51 3.21 8.80 -17.52
C VAL A 51 3.01 7.62 -16.59
N SER A 52 4.10 7.02 -16.10
CA SER A 52 4.03 6.12 -14.95
C SER A 52 4.64 6.76 -13.73
N THR A 53 3.91 6.70 -12.62
CA THR A 53 4.38 7.07 -11.28
C THR A 53 4.88 5.86 -10.49
N ASP A 54 4.91 4.67 -11.09
CA ASP A 54 5.44 3.46 -10.45
C ASP A 54 6.98 3.43 -10.54
N PRO A 55 7.71 3.38 -9.42
CA PRO A 55 9.17 3.33 -9.41
C PRO A 55 9.75 2.05 -10.04
N ALA A 56 8.93 1.02 -10.30
CA ALA A 56 9.38 -0.28 -10.81
C ALA A 56 9.66 -0.36 -12.33
N HIS A 57 9.71 0.76 -13.06
CA HIS A 57 10.02 0.82 -14.52
C HIS A 57 9.18 -0.15 -15.39
N SER A 58 7.88 -0.27 -15.11
CA SER A 58 7.00 -1.24 -15.75
C SER A 58 6.69 -0.91 -17.23
N LEU A 59 6.64 0.37 -17.60
CA LEU A 59 6.25 0.82 -18.94
C LEU A 59 7.27 0.43 -20.02
N LYS A 60 8.57 0.63 -19.76
CA LYS A 60 9.63 0.24 -20.72
C LYS A 60 9.55 -1.24 -21.11
N ASN A 61 9.25 -2.11 -20.14
CA ASN A 61 9.13 -3.55 -20.40
C ASN A 61 7.86 -3.87 -21.21
N ILE A 62 6.72 -3.27 -20.87
CA ILE A 62 5.44 -3.48 -21.56
C ILE A 62 5.50 -3.00 -23.02
N LEU A 63 6.16 -1.86 -23.24
CA LEU A 63 6.32 -1.22 -24.55
C LEU A 63 7.58 -1.70 -25.29
N SER A 64 8.34 -2.63 -24.72
CA SER A 64 9.57 -3.13 -25.33
C SER A 64 9.28 -3.68 -26.73
N ASN A 65 10.17 -3.35 -27.68
CA ASN A 65 10.08 -3.75 -29.09
C ASN A 65 8.91 -3.13 -29.88
N LEU A 66 8.23 -2.12 -29.34
CA LEU A 66 7.21 -1.37 -30.07
C LEU A 66 7.79 -0.07 -30.66
N VAL A 67 7.43 0.24 -31.90
CA VAL A 67 7.63 1.58 -32.46
C VAL A 67 6.45 2.43 -32.02
N LEU A 68 6.70 3.38 -31.11
CA LEU A 68 5.68 4.28 -30.60
C LEU A 68 5.16 5.21 -31.71
N PRO A 69 3.85 5.52 -31.72
CA PRO A 69 3.31 6.58 -32.57
C PRO A 69 4.04 7.90 -32.33
N LYS A 70 4.29 8.69 -33.40
CA LYS A 70 5.02 9.96 -33.29
C LYS A 70 4.35 11.00 -32.38
N ASN A 71 3.05 10.85 -32.18
CA ASN A 71 2.22 11.72 -31.35
C ASN A 71 1.98 11.16 -29.94
N LEU A 72 2.72 10.12 -29.52
CA LEU A 72 2.69 9.59 -28.16
C LEU A 72 4.07 9.73 -27.51
N GLU A 73 4.13 10.52 -26.45
CA GLU A 73 5.29 10.61 -25.58
C GLU A 73 5.10 9.72 -24.34
N VAL A 74 6.17 9.09 -23.87
CA VAL A 74 6.15 8.21 -22.69
C VAL A 74 7.20 8.69 -21.70
N ARG A 75 6.79 8.92 -20.45
CA ARG A 75 7.67 9.34 -19.35
C ARG A 75 7.52 8.42 -18.14
N GLU A 76 8.65 8.12 -17.51
CA GLU A 76 8.70 7.46 -16.20
C GLU A 76 9.15 8.50 -15.19
N LEU A 77 8.31 8.78 -14.21
CA LEU A 77 8.56 9.81 -13.20
C LEU A 77 9.63 9.31 -12.22
N ASN A 78 10.74 10.04 -12.12
CA ASN A 78 11.72 9.82 -11.07
C ASN A 78 11.49 10.82 -9.95
N ALA A 79 10.56 10.46 -9.08
CA ALA A 79 10.16 11.22 -7.91
C ALA A 79 11.34 11.86 -7.14
N ALA A 80 12.37 11.07 -6.82
CA ALA A 80 13.53 11.54 -6.05
C ALA A 80 14.32 12.63 -6.81
N ALA A 81 14.50 12.46 -8.12
CA ALA A 81 15.18 13.44 -8.96
C ALA A 81 14.34 14.73 -9.11
N SER A 82 13.05 14.60 -9.41
CA SER A 82 12.13 15.73 -9.63
C SER A 82 11.98 16.60 -8.38
N LEU A 83 11.88 15.96 -7.21
CA LEU A 83 11.86 16.64 -5.93
C LEU A 83 13.19 17.31 -5.59
N HIS A 84 14.31 16.65 -5.86
CA HIS A 84 15.61 17.25 -5.66
C HIS A 84 15.77 18.51 -6.53
N GLU A 85 15.30 18.44 -7.77
CA GLU A 85 15.27 19.59 -8.67
C GLU A 85 14.36 20.71 -8.15
N PHE A 86 13.15 20.37 -7.67
CA PHE A 86 12.25 21.33 -7.02
C PHE A 86 12.91 22.00 -5.80
N LYS A 87 13.52 21.23 -4.91
CA LYS A 87 14.25 21.74 -3.74
C LYS A 87 15.36 22.69 -4.19
N MET A 88 16.19 22.29 -5.15
CA MET A 88 17.29 23.11 -5.65
C MET A 88 16.79 24.41 -6.31
N ARG A 89 15.68 24.35 -7.03
CA ARG A 89 15.05 25.51 -7.69
C ARG A 89 14.51 26.54 -6.69
N HIS A 90 14.01 26.09 -5.53
CA HIS A 90 13.37 26.93 -4.52
C HIS A 90 14.18 27.10 -3.22
N ASP A 91 15.39 26.54 -3.13
CA ASP A 91 16.24 26.51 -1.92
C ASP A 91 16.47 27.92 -1.34
N ALA A 92 16.79 28.90 -2.19
CA ALA A 92 17.04 30.27 -1.75
C ALA A 92 15.80 30.92 -1.10
N LEU A 93 14.61 30.69 -1.67
CA LEU A 93 13.35 31.25 -1.17
C LEU A 93 12.95 30.58 0.14
N LEU A 94 13.06 29.24 0.21
CA LEU A 94 12.73 28.48 1.42
C LEU A 94 13.67 28.85 2.58
N LYS A 95 14.96 29.05 2.30
CA LYS A 95 15.93 29.56 3.29
C LYS A 95 15.63 30.99 3.74
N GLU A 96 15.14 31.84 2.86
CA GLU A 96 14.77 33.21 3.23
C GLU A 96 13.50 33.26 4.08
N ILE A 97 12.49 32.41 3.78
CA ILE A 97 11.30 32.24 4.62
C ILE A 97 11.71 31.76 6.01
N ALA A 98 12.61 30.77 6.06
CA ALA A 98 13.18 30.24 7.28
C ALA A 98 13.88 31.33 8.12
N ASP A 99 14.73 32.16 7.48
CA ASP A 99 15.46 33.25 8.15
C ASP A 99 14.53 34.33 8.74
N ARG A 100 13.32 34.48 8.20
CA ARG A 100 12.31 35.42 8.71
C ARG A 100 11.46 34.83 9.84
N GLY A 101 11.39 33.51 9.96
CA GLY A 101 10.72 32.79 11.05
C GLY A 101 11.56 32.82 12.33
N THR A 102 11.21 33.71 13.28
CA THR A 102 12.07 34.05 14.43
C THR A 102 12.36 32.96 15.47
N PHE A 103 11.89 31.72 15.31
CA PHE A 103 11.90 30.69 16.36
C PHE A 103 12.74 29.45 16.06
N LEU A 104 13.20 29.24 14.84
CA LEU A 104 14.01 28.08 14.49
C LEU A 104 15.27 28.60 13.78
N ASP A 105 16.45 28.12 14.18
CA ASP A 105 17.66 28.51 13.46
C ASP A 105 17.79 27.73 12.14
N LYS A 106 18.76 28.13 11.30
CA LYS A 106 19.01 27.49 9.99
C LYS A 106 19.14 25.97 10.07
N ASN A 107 19.72 25.46 11.15
CA ASN A 107 19.94 24.02 11.32
C ASN A 107 18.66 23.30 11.78
N ASP A 108 17.86 23.94 12.64
CA ASP A 108 16.58 23.41 13.10
C ASP A 108 15.58 23.26 11.93
N ILE A 109 15.49 24.27 11.06
CA ILE A 109 14.55 24.27 9.92
C ILE A 109 15.02 23.31 8.84
N GLN A 110 16.32 23.31 8.52
CA GLN A 110 16.86 22.38 7.55
C GLN A 110 16.72 20.94 8.04
N GLY A 111 16.94 20.69 9.33
CA GLY A 111 16.62 19.42 9.98
C GLY A 111 15.15 19.03 9.83
N LEU A 112 14.21 19.94 10.12
CA LEU A 112 12.78 19.71 9.96
C LEU A 112 12.38 19.51 8.49
N MET A 113 13.00 20.18 7.52
CA MET A 113 12.74 20.01 6.08
C MET A 113 13.38 18.75 5.47
N ASP A 114 14.45 18.25 6.09
CA ASP A 114 15.11 17.00 5.74
C ASP A 114 14.44 15.80 6.44
N ALA A 115 13.88 16.00 7.64
CA ALA A 115 13.17 14.99 8.43
C ALA A 115 11.65 14.95 8.15
N ALA A 116 11.05 16.07 7.78
CA ALA A 116 9.67 16.18 7.32
C ALA A 116 9.70 16.29 5.80
N LEU A 117 9.45 15.17 5.17
CA LEU A 117 8.39 14.99 4.17
C LEU A 117 8.50 13.52 3.77
N PRO A 118 7.70 12.64 4.38
CA PRO A 118 7.46 11.32 3.82
C PRO A 118 6.21 11.38 2.92
N GLY A 119 6.25 10.75 1.75
CA GLY A 119 5.30 11.02 0.65
C GLY A 119 5.89 11.92 -0.47
N MET A 120 7.22 12.04 -0.47
CA MET A 120 7.99 12.83 -1.43
C MET A 120 7.80 12.41 -2.88
N ASP A 121 7.54 11.12 -3.09
CA ASP A 121 7.36 10.59 -4.43
C ASP A 121 6.04 11.05 -5.03
N GLU A 122 4.97 11.05 -4.22
CA GLU A 122 3.67 11.57 -4.60
C GLU A 122 3.69 13.08 -4.78
N LEU A 123 4.38 13.83 -3.91
CA LEU A 123 4.57 15.28 -4.06
C LEU A 123 5.25 15.63 -5.38
N ALA A 124 6.36 14.94 -5.70
CA ALA A 124 7.08 15.15 -6.95
C ALA A 124 6.21 14.87 -8.17
N ALA A 125 5.47 13.76 -8.15
CA ALA A 125 4.55 13.41 -9.21
C ALA A 125 3.46 14.47 -9.38
N TYR A 126 2.89 14.97 -8.28
CA TYR A 126 1.88 16.02 -8.30
C TYR A 126 2.39 17.30 -8.97
N LEU A 127 3.59 17.76 -8.59
CA LEU A 127 4.20 18.99 -9.12
C LEU A 127 4.48 18.89 -10.62
N GLU A 128 5.00 17.76 -11.10
CA GLU A 128 5.23 17.58 -12.55
C GLU A 128 3.92 17.53 -13.34
N ILE A 129 2.89 16.86 -12.82
CA ILE A 129 1.58 16.81 -13.49
C ILE A 129 0.99 18.22 -13.60
N ALA A 130 1.08 19.02 -12.53
CA ALA A 130 0.64 20.41 -12.54
C ALA A 130 1.40 21.23 -13.60
N GLU A 131 2.71 21.07 -13.71
CA GLU A 131 3.53 21.75 -14.72
C GLU A 131 3.10 21.39 -16.16
N TRP A 132 2.83 20.12 -16.46
CA TRP A 132 2.38 19.71 -17.80
C TRP A 132 0.99 20.23 -18.15
N ILE A 133 0.12 20.37 -17.15
CA ILE A 133 -1.20 20.98 -17.31
C ILE A 133 -1.07 22.47 -17.62
N GLU A 134 -0.21 23.19 -16.88
CA GLU A 134 0.06 24.61 -17.10
C GLU A 134 0.69 24.88 -18.48
N GLN A 135 1.59 24.01 -18.94
CA GLN A 135 2.20 24.10 -20.27
C GLN A 135 1.22 23.82 -21.42
N ASP A 136 0.06 23.22 -21.15
CA ASP A 136 -1.03 22.90 -22.09
C ASP A 136 -0.58 22.24 -23.41
N THR A 137 0.52 21.48 -23.39
CA THR A 137 1.15 20.95 -24.62
C THR A 137 0.46 19.69 -25.15
N TYR A 138 -0.03 18.84 -24.26
CA TYR A 138 -0.63 17.54 -24.61
C TYR A 138 -2.14 17.66 -24.67
N TYR A 139 -2.78 17.08 -25.68
CA TYR A 139 -4.24 16.98 -25.75
C TYR A 139 -4.80 16.15 -24.58
N ARG A 140 -4.12 15.06 -24.21
CA ARG A 140 -4.50 14.20 -23.08
C ARG A 140 -3.28 13.59 -22.40
N ILE A 141 -3.31 13.60 -21.07
CA ILE A 141 -2.30 13.01 -20.19
C ILE A 141 -2.91 11.76 -19.54
N ILE A 142 -2.27 10.62 -19.75
CA ILE A 142 -2.69 9.31 -19.25
C ILE A 142 -1.69 8.91 -18.17
N ILE A 143 -2.19 8.72 -16.95
CA ILE A 143 -1.36 8.48 -15.77
C ILE A 143 -1.58 7.04 -15.30
N ASP A 144 -0.55 6.22 -15.45
CA ASP A 144 -0.42 4.93 -14.76
C ASP A 144 0.03 5.20 -13.32
N THR A 145 -0.91 5.11 -12.38
CA THR A 145 -0.61 5.42 -10.98
C THR A 145 0.10 4.26 -10.29
N ALA A 146 0.85 4.58 -9.24
CA ALA A 146 1.35 3.63 -8.25
C ALA A 146 0.20 2.81 -7.59
N PRO A 147 0.47 1.81 -6.73
CA PRO A 147 -0.57 1.06 -6.04
C PRO A 147 -1.52 1.93 -5.20
N THR A 148 -2.72 1.42 -4.92
CA THR A 148 -3.84 2.10 -4.23
C THR A 148 -3.43 3.08 -3.12
N GLY A 149 -2.59 2.65 -2.16
CA GLY A 149 -2.16 3.52 -1.06
C GLY A 149 -1.34 4.74 -1.50
N HIS A 150 -0.49 4.60 -2.51
CA HIS A 150 0.27 5.72 -3.08
C HIS A 150 -0.63 6.61 -3.94
N THR A 151 -1.60 6.03 -4.67
CA THR A 151 -2.59 6.83 -5.41
C THR A 151 -3.42 7.67 -4.47
N LEU A 152 -3.90 7.13 -3.35
CA LEU A 152 -4.64 7.89 -2.35
C LEU A 152 -3.80 9.02 -1.76
N ARG A 153 -2.53 8.74 -1.42
CA ARG A 153 -1.61 9.78 -0.97
C ARG A 153 -1.45 10.89 -2.00
N LEU A 154 -1.28 10.56 -3.28
CA LEU A 154 -1.22 11.55 -4.37
C LEU A 154 -2.47 12.44 -4.41
N LEU A 155 -3.66 11.86 -4.16
CA LEU A 155 -4.92 12.60 -4.11
C LEU A 155 -5.09 13.44 -2.84
N GLU A 156 -4.45 13.05 -1.73
CA GLU A 156 -4.41 13.79 -0.46
C GLU A 156 -3.30 14.86 -0.42
N MET A 157 -2.36 14.84 -1.38
CA MET A 157 -1.27 15.83 -1.46
C MET A 157 -1.75 17.29 -1.45
N PRO A 158 -2.85 17.69 -2.11
CA PRO A 158 -3.32 19.06 -2.06
C PRO A 158 -3.52 19.57 -0.62
N ASP A 159 -4.10 18.76 0.25
CA ASP A 159 -4.30 19.11 1.66
C ASP A 159 -2.99 19.22 2.43
N LEU A 160 -2.04 18.32 2.16
CA LEU A 160 -0.73 18.33 2.81
C LEU A 160 0.10 19.53 2.38
N ILE A 161 0.13 19.83 1.08
CA ILE A 161 0.83 21.01 0.55
C ILE A 161 0.14 22.28 1.04
N HIS A 162 -1.20 22.31 1.12
CA HIS A 162 -1.92 23.44 1.68
C HIS A 162 -1.54 23.68 3.15
N ARG A 163 -1.52 22.64 3.99
CA ARG A 163 -1.06 22.76 5.40
C ARG A 163 0.38 23.27 5.48
N TRP A 164 1.26 22.76 4.62
CA TRP A 164 2.66 23.21 4.55
C TRP A 164 2.78 24.68 4.12
N LEU A 165 2.06 25.11 3.09
CA LEU A 165 2.02 26.50 2.65
C LEU A 165 1.46 27.42 3.75
N THR A 166 0.42 26.98 4.46
CA THR A 166 -0.13 27.72 5.61
C THR A 166 0.93 27.86 6.72
N ALA A 167 1.68 26.80 7.04
CA ALA A 167 2.76 26.90 8.02
C ALA A 167 3.84 27.91 7.59
N LEU A 168 4.26 27.89 6.32
CA LEU A 168 5.20 28.89 5.77
C LEU A 168 4.62 30.30 5.80
N ASP A 169 3.32 30.46 5.49
CA ASP A 169 2.63 31.74 5.54
C ASP A 169 2.59 32.32 6.96
N THR A 170 2.35 31.47 7.97
CA THR A 170 2.38 31.86 9.39
C THR A 170 3.78 32.30 9.82
N LEU A 171 4.85 31.66 9.32
CA LEU A 171 6.22 32.12 9.58
C LEU A 171 6.47 33.53 9.02
N LEU A 172 5.89 33.85 7.86
CA LEU A 172 5.97 35.19 7.27
C LEU A 172 5.03 36.21 7.93
N ALA A 173 3.93 35.77 8.56
CA ALA A 173 2.90 36.64 9.13
C ALA A 173 3.45 37.64 10.15
N LYS A 174 4.37 37.20 11.02
CA LYS A 174 5.04 38.07 12.00
C LYS A 174 5.88 39.15 11.30
N HIS A 175 6.63 38.78 10.27
CA HIS A 175 7.43 39.73 9.49
C HIS A 175 6.54 40.76 8.78
N ARG A 176 5.41 40.33 8.19
CA ARG A 176 4.39 41.22 7.61
C ARG A 176 3.83 42.19 8.66
N TYR A 177 3.50 41.70 9.85
CA TYR A 177 3.03 42.51 10.97
C TYR A 177 4.05 43.58 11.38
N MET A 178 5.33 43.20 11.51
CA MET A 178 6.41 44.12 11.86
C MET A 178 6.61 45.21 10.79
N ARG A 179 6.61 44.84 9.50
CA ARG A 179 6.70 45.79 8.38
C ARG A 179 5.52 46.76 8.37
N LYS A 180 4.31 46.25 8.59
CA LYS A 180 3.10 47.09 8.65
C LYS A 180 3.12 48.06 9.83
N ARG A 181 3.54 47.60 11.01
CA ARG A 181 3.50 48.39 12.25
C ARG A 181 4.65 49.39 12.40
N PHE A 182 5.86 49.02 11.95
CA PHE A 182 7.05 49.84 12.12
C PHE A 182 7.57 50.48 10.83
N GLY A 183 7.28 49.88 9.66
CA GLY A 183 7.72 50.37 8.35
C GLY A 183 6.63 51.06 7.53
N GLY A 184 5.35 50.95 7.92
CA GLY A 184 4.21 51.50 7.15
C GLY A 184 3.99 50.87 5.78
N ASP A 185 4.73 49.81 5.45
CA ASP A 185 4.68 49.12 4.16
C ASP A 185 3.76 47.89 4.25
N ASN A 186 2.77 47.85 3.38
CA ASN A 186 1.74 46.81 3.32
C ASN A 186 1.74 46.06 1.98
N ARG A 187 2.82 46.18 1.19
CA ARG A 187 2.98 45.46 -0.08
C ARG A 187 3.45 44.04 0.17
N LEU A 188 2.89 43.12 -0.61
CA LEU A 188 3.40 41.74 -0.72
C LEU A 188 4.79 41.77 -1.35
N ASP A 189 5.70 40.96 -0.83
CA ASP A 189 7.04 40.79 -1.38
C ASP A 189 7.17 39.52 -2.23
N HIS A 190 8.39 39.20 -2.68
CA HIS A 190 8.64 38.06 -3.54
C HIS A 190 8.37 36.71 -2.86
N LEU A 191 8.50 36.61 -1.54
CA LEU A 191 8.17 35.39 -0.79
C LEU A 191 6.65 35.22 -0.71
N ASP A 192 5.93 36.31 -0.50
CA ASP A 192 4.46 36.30 -0.52
C ASP A 192 3.92 35.89 -1.90
N ASN A 193 4.48 36.46 -2.97
CA ASN A 193 4.10 36.11 -4.34
C ASN A 193 4.45 34.66 -4.69
N PHE A 194 5.56 34.13 -4.17
CA PHE A 194 5.93 32.73 -4.32
C PHE A 194 4.90 31.79 -3.66
N LEU A 195 4.53 32.04 -2.40
CA LEU A 195 3.52 31.23 -1.69
C LEU A 195 2.14 31.31 -2.36
N LEU A 196 1.75 32.51 -2.82
CA LEU A 196 0.50 32.69 -3.57
C LEU A 196 0.50 31.92 -4.89
N GLY A 197 1.60 32.00 -5.66
CA GLY A 197 1.74 31.25 -6.92
C GLY A 197 1.61 29.74 -6.70
N MET A 198 2.31 29.19 -5.71
CA MET A 198 2.15 27.78 -5.35
C MET A 198 0.71 27.45 -4.93
N SER A 199 0.08 28.30 -4.12
CA SER A 199 -1.30 28.10 -3.70
C SER A 199 -2.28 28.13 -4.88
N ASP A 200 -2.04 28.94 -5.90
CA ASP A 200 -2.91 29.05 -7.06
C ASP A 200 -2.75 27.86 -8.01
N SER A 201 -1.51 27.38 -8.23
CA SER A 201 -1.26 26.13 -8.95
C SER A 201 -1.96 24.93 -8.28
N LEU A 202 -1.91 24.83 -6.94
CA LEU A 202 -2.65 23.79 -6.20
C LEU A 202 -4.16 23.86 -6.43
N LYS A 203 -4.76 25.06 -6.41
CA LYS A 203 -6.20 25.25 -6.64
C LYS A 203 -6.58 24.88 -8.07
N ALA A 204 -5.77 25.27 -9.05
CA ALA A 204 -6.01 24.96 -10.46
C ALA A 204 -6.00 23.45 -10.70
N MET A 205 -4.99 22.75 -10.16
CA MET A 205 -4.89 21.30 -10.27
C MET A 205 -6.03 20.59 -9.54
N HIS A 206 -6.34 20.98 -8.30
CA HIS A 206 -7.49 20.43 -7.57
C HIS A 206 -8.81 20.64 -8.34
N SER A 207 -9.03 21.83 -8.90
CA SER A 207 -10.21 22.12 -9.72
C SER A 207 -10.31 21.21 -10.94
N LEU A 208 -9.19 20.92 -11.62
CA LEU A 208 -9.17 19.99 -12.74
C LEU A 208 -9.48 18.56 -12.29
N MET A 209 -8.91 18.10 -11.18
CA MET A 209 -9.10 16.74 -10.68
C MET A 209 -10.55 16.44 -10.29
N THR A 210 -11.29 17.46 -9.83
CA THR A 210 -12.71 17.36 -9.50
C THR A 210 -13.66 17.63 -10.67
N ASP A 211 -13.12 17.98 -11.85
CA ASP A 211 -13.90 18.26 -13.06
C ASP A 211 -14.25 16.96 -13.80
N THR A 212 -15.52 16.58 -13.80
CA THR A 212 -15.99 15.31 -14.39
C THR A 212 -15.89 15.26 -15.92
N GLU A 213 -15.79 16.40 -16.60
CA GLU A 213 -15.69 16.45 -18.07
C GLU A 213 -14.23 16.42 -18.54
N ARG A 214 -13.30 16.93 -17.72
CA ARG A 214 -11.88 17.06 -18.05
C ARG A 214 -10.98 16.05 -17.33
N CYS A 215 -11.43 15.44 -16.25
CA CYS A 215 -10.68 14.44 -15.50
C CYS A 215 -11.55 13.22 -15.21
N CYS A 216 -10.99 12.03 -15.41
CA CYS A 216 -11.62 10.81 -14.96
C CYS A 216 -10.61 9.83 -14.36
N PHE A 217 -11.14 8.98 -13.48
CA PHE A 217 -10.44 7.88 -12.87
C PHE A 217 -11.00 6.55 -13.38
N ILE A 218 -10.11 5.66 -13.79
CA ILE A 218 -10.42 4.32 -14.26
C ILE A 218 -9.84 3.35 -13.26
N LEU A 219 -10.72 2.60 -12.59
CA LEU A 219 -10.31 1.63 -11.59
C LEU A 219 -10.06 0.28 -12.26
N VAL A 220 -8.83 -0.21 -12.22
CA VAL A 220 -8.48 -1.57 -12.67
C VAL A 220 -8.40 -2.48 -11.46
N MET A 221 -9.08 -3.61 -11.52
CA MET A 221 -9.16 -4.56 -10.41
C MET A 221 -9.08 -6.00 -10.92
N LEU A 222 -8.76 -6.93 -10.01
CA LEU A 222 -8.97 -8.35 -10.24
C LEU A 222 -10.26 -8.78 -9.54
N ALA A 223 -10.89 -9.84 -10.04
CA ALA A 223 -12.04 -10.47 -9.40
C ALA A 223 -11.57 -11.36 -8.23
N GLU A 224 -10.95 -10.77 -7.22
CA GLU A 224 -10.45 -11.47 -6.03
C GLU A 224 -10.91 -10.68 -4.80
N THR A 225 -11.33 -11.35 -3.73
CA THR A 225 -11.94 -10.71 -2.54
C THR A 225 -11.14 -9.51 -2.05
N MET A 226 -9.86 -9.71 -1.74
CA MET A 226 -8.95 -8.64 -1.31
C MET A 226 -8.75 -7.53 -2.36
N SER A 227 -8.81 -7.85 -3.66
CA SER A 227 -8.73 -6.81 -4.70
C SER A 227 -10.05 -6.04 -4.81
N VAL A 228 -11.18 -6.69 -4.54
CA VAL A 228 -12.51 -6.07 -4.56
C VAL A 228 -12.70 -5.13 -3.38
N GLU A 229 -12.34 -5.56 -2.18
CA GLU A 229 -12.41 -4.73 -0.96
C GLU A 229 -11.54 -3.48 -1.09
N GLU A 230 -10.28 -3.65 -1.48
CA GLU A 230 -9.35 -2.53 -1.71
C GLU A 230 -9.85 -1.58 -2.81
N SER A 231 -10.54 -2.11 -3.84
CA SER A 231 -11.21 -1.31 -4.85
C SER A 231 -12.41 -0.53 -4.31
N ILE A 232 -13.22 -1.13 -3.43
CA ILE A 232 -14.34 -0.45 -2.76
C ILE A 232 -13.84 0.69 -1.88
N ASP A 233 -12.77 0.46 -1.12
CA ASP A 233 -12.15 1.48 -0.27
C ASP A 233 -11.58 2.63 -1.11
N LEU A 234 -10.91 2.31 -2.22
CA LEU A 234 -10.42 3.31 -3.17
C LEU A 234 -11.57 4.14 -3.76
N VAL A 235 -12.68 3.51 -4.15
CA VAL A 235 -13.86 4.22 -4.65
C VAL A 235 -14.44 5.13 -3.57
N SER A 236 -14.55 4.65 -2.34
CA SER A 236 -15.03 5.46 -1.20
C SER A 236 -14.15 6.68 -0.96
N ALA A 237 -12.83 6.52 -1.02
CA ALA A 237 -11.87 7.62 -0.85
C ALA A 237 -11.89 8.61 -2.03
N LEU A 238 -11.97 8.12 -3.27
CA LEU A 238 -12.14 8.95 -4.46
C LEU A 238 -13.42 9.80 -4.40
N ASN A 239 -14.53 9.19 -3.96
CA ASN A 239 -15.80 9.88 -3.77
C ASN A 239 -15.72 10.98 -2.70
N LYS A 240 -15.00 10.73 -1.58
CA LYS A 240 -14.74 11.77 -0.56
C LYS A 240 -13.99 12.96 -1.15
N GLN A 241 -13.02 12.71 -2.03
CA GLN A 241 -12.25 13.73 -2.74
C GLN A 241 -12.95 14.29 -4.00
N ARG A 242 -14.19 13.86 -4.28
CA ARG A 242 -14.99 14.26 -5.45
C ARG A 242 -14.28 14.00 -6.79
N VAL A 243 -13.41 13.00 -6.84
CA VAL A 243 -12.77 12.56 -8.09
C VAL A 243 -13.74 11.64 -8.83
N PHE A 244 -14.03 11.98 -10.09
CA PHE A 244 -14.99 11.23 -10.89
C PHE A 244 -14.44 9.89 -11.34
N ILE A 245 -15.15 8.80 -11.03
CA ILE A 245 -14.85 7.45 -11.50
C ILE A 245 -15.76 7.14 -12.68
N SER A 246 -15.17 7.04 -13.87
CA SER A 246 -15.92 6.80 -15.10
C SER A 246 -16.26 5.33 -15.29
N ASP A 247 -15.25 4.46 -15.19
CA ASP A 247 -15.36 3.04 -15.54
C ASP A 247 -14.55 2.16 -14.59
N LEU A 248 -15.06 0.95 -14.29
CA LEU A 248 -14.32 -0.10 -13.61
C LEU A 248 -13.92 -1.18 -14.60
N VAL A 249 -12.68 -1.64 -14.54
CA VAL A 249 -12.11 -2.68 -15.40
C VAL A 249 -11.70 -3.88 -14.56
N VAL A 250 -12.48 -4.95 -14.63
CA VAL A 250 -12.16 -6.26 -14.07
C VAL A 250 -11.24 -7.00 -15.04
N ASN A 251 -9.95 -7.01 -14.73
CA ASN A 251 -8.93 -7.63 -15.57
C ASN A 251 -8.77 -9.13 -15.24
N ARG A 252 -8.23 -9.88 -16.21
CA ARG A 252 -7.84 -11.29 -16.07
C ARG A 252 -8.97 -12.22 -15.60
N LEU A 253 -10.18 -12.00 -16.11
CA LEU A 253 -11.30 -12.86 -15.81
C LEU A 253 -11.16 -14.20 -16.56
N PHE A 254 -11.22 -15.33 -15.85
CA PHE A 254 -11.17 -16.64 -16.47
C PHE A 254 -12.32 -16.81 -17.46
N PRO A 255 -12.06 -17.18 -18.73
CA PRO A 255 -13.11 -17.32 -19.74
C PRO A 255 -14.03 -18.49 -19.41
N LYS A 256 -15.28 -18.45 -19.89
CA LYS A 256 -16.19 -19.60 -19.85
C LYS A 256 -15.60 -20.73 -20.70
N ASN A 257 -15.32 -21.88 -20.09
CA ASN A 257 -14.87 -23.08 -20.77
C ASN A 257 -15.22 -24.33 -19.93
N ASP A 258 -14.97 -25.53 -20.46
CA ASP A 258 -15.29 -26.80 -19.80
C ASP A 258 -14.18 -27.33 -18.88
N CYS A 259 -13.12 -26.55 -18.62
CA CYS A 259 -12.02 -26.99 -17.77
C CYS A 259 -12.38 -26.84 -16.29
N PRO A 260 -12.27 -27.90 -15.46
CA PRO A 260 -12.62 -27.82 -14.03
C PRO A 260 -11.84 -26.74 -13.25
N ILE A 261 -10.56 -26.56 -13.56
CA ILE A 261 -9.71 -25.54 -12.93
C ILE A 261 -10.20 -24.13 -13.29
N CYS A 262 -10.44 -23.88 -14.58
CA CYS A 262 -10.92 -22.58 -15.05
C CYS A 262 -12.33 -22.28 -14.53
N LEU A 263 -13.20 -23.29 -14.44
CA LEU A 263 -14.55 -23.16 -13.89
C LEU A 263 -14.52 -22.84 -12.39
N ALA A 264 -13.66 -23.52 -11.62
CA ALA A 264 -13.46 -23.24 -10.21
C ALA A 264 -12.98 -21.80 -10.00
N GLU A 265 -11.95 -21.37 -10.74
CA GLU A 265 -11.43 -19.99 -10.66
C GLU A 265 -12.45 -18.95 -11.13
N ARG A 266 -13.18 -19.20 -12.23
CA ARG A 266 -14.24 -18.29 -12.67
C ARG A 266 -15.34 -18.17 -11.63
N SER A 267 -15.78 -19.28 -11.02
CA SER A 267 -16.79 -19.28 -9.96
C SER A 267 -16.33 -18.43 -8.76
N ARG A 268 -15.08 -18.62 -8.31
CA ARG A 268 -14.46 -17.81 -7.26
C ARG A 268 -14.44 -16.31 -7.63
N GLN A 269 -14.04 -16.00 -8.86
CA GLN A 269 -14.03 -14.63 -9.38
C GLN A 269 -15.43 -14.00 -9.40
N MET A 270 -16.44 -14.72 -9.89
CA MET A 270 -17.82 -14.22 -9.88
C MET A 270 -18.34 -14.01 -8.45
N LEU A 271 -18.04 -14.91 -7.52
CA LEU A 271 -18.44 -14.74 -6.12
C LEU A 271 -17.81 -13.50 -5.49
N ALA A 272 -16.52 -13.24 -5.73
CA ALA A 272 -15.86 -12.03 -5.26
C ALA A 272 -16.54 -10.76 -5.81
N LEU A 273 -16.91 -10.75 -7.11
CA LEU A 273 -17.59 -9.63 -7.76
C LEU A 273 -19.00 -9.36 -7.23
N LYS A 274 -19.68 -10.31 -6.57
CA LYS A 274 -20.99 -10.05 -5.95
C LYS A 274 -20.93 -8.91 -4.94
N SER A 275 -19.86 -8.84 -4.16
CA SER A 275 -19.65 -7.76 -3.17
C SER A 275 -19.44 -6.41 -3.87
N ALA A 276 -18.66 -6.38 -4.96
CA ALA A 276 -18.45 -5.20 -5.78
C ALA A 276 -19.77 -4.64 -6.34
N LEU A 277 -20.59 -5.50 -6.97
CA LEU A 277 -21.89 -5.08 -7.54
C LEU A 277 -22.85 -4.55 -6.47
N LYS A 278 -22.82 -5.15 -5.27
CA LYS A 278 -23.67 -4.73 -4.15
C LYS A 278 -23.24 -3.38 -3.56
N LEU A 279 -21.94 -3.15 -3.41
CA LEU A 279 -21.38 -1.98 -2.70
C LEU A 279 -21.06 -0.80 -3.62
N LEU A 280 -20.97 -1.03 -4.93
CA LEU A 280 -20.72 -0.01 -5.95
C LEU A 280 -21.88 0.08 -6.95
N PRO A 281 -23.12 0.37 -6.49
CA PRO A 281 -24.28 0.44 -7.37
C PRO A 281 -24.13 1.62 -8.35
N GLY A 282 -24.51 1.39 -9.61
CA GLY A 282 -24.57 2.43 -10.64
C GLY A 282 -23.28 2.65 -11.43
N HIS A 283 -22.20 1.94 -11.12
CA HIS A 283 -20.99 1.95 -11.95
C HIS A 283 -21.02 0.88 -13.04
N LEU A 284 -20.37 1.15 -14.17
CA LEU A 284 -20.20 0.19 -15.26
C LEU A 284 -18.95 -0.67 -15.04
N PHE A 285 -19.14 -1.99 -15.09
CA PHE A 285 -18.06 -2.97 -14.99
C PHE A 285 -17.71 -3.51 -16.37
N TRP A 286 -16.52 -3.20 -16.85
CA TRP A 286 -15.91 -3.79 -18.03
C TRP A 286 -15.02 -4.97 -17.63
N THR A 287 -15.01 -6.01 -18.44
CA THR A 287 -14.23 -7.23 -18.21
C THR A 287 -13.22 -7.42 -19.32
N LEU A 288 -12.01 -7.81 -18.94
CA LEU A 288 -10.98 -8.30 -19.85
C LEU A 288 -10.68 -9.77 -19.51
N PRO A 289 -10.69 -10.68 -20.51
CA PRO A 289 -10.41 -12.08 -20.25
C PRO A 289 -8.95 -12.30 -19.86
N LEU A 290 -8.69 -13.37 -19.09
CA LEU A 290 -7.34 -13.88 -18.90
C LEU A 290 -6.80 -14.38 -20.24
N LEU A 291 -5.75 -13.72 -20.73
CA LEU A 291 -5.09 -14.07 -21.98
C LEU A 291 -4.01 -15.14 -21.75
N ALA A 292 -3.85 -16.04 -22.72
CA ALA A 292 -2.81 -17.07 -22.68
C ALA A 292 -1.39 -16.45 -22.65
N ALA A 293 -1.17 -15.41 -23.46
CA ALA A 293 0.04 -14.62 -23.46
C ALA A 293 -0.19 -13.27 -22.74
N GLU A 294 0.83 -12.81 -22.02
CA GLU A 294 0.77 -11.49 -21.41
C GLU A 294 0.78 -10.40 -22.49
N PRO A 295 -0.21 -9.48 -22.48
CA PRO A 295 -0.31 -8.44 -23.51
C PRO A 295 0.86 -7.45 -23.37
N SER A 296 1.81 -7.56 -24.29
CA SER A 296 2.98 -6.70 -24.42
C SER A 296 3.26 -6.42 -25.90
N GLY A 297 3.94 -5.32 -26.19
CA GLY A 297 4.23 -4.88 -27.55
C GLY A 297 2.96 -4.82 -28.42
N LYS A 298 2.96 -5.46 -29.58
CA LYS A 298 1.86 -5.39 -30.55
C LYS A 298 0.52 -5.94 -30.02
N LEU A 299 0.54 -6.83 -29.03
CA LEU A 299 -0.68 -7.39 -28.44
C LEU A 299 -1.49 -6.34 -27.65
N LEU A 300 -0.88 -5.21 -27.29
CA LEU A 300 -1.56 -4.11 -26.61
C LEU A 300 -2.64 -3.47 -27.49
N TYR A 301 -2.45 -3.42 -28.81
CA TYR A 301 -3.44 -2.85 -29.74
C TYR A 301 -4.74 -3.63 -29.77
N SER A 302 -4.69 -4.94 -29.53
CA SER A 302 -5.86 -5.82 -29.47
C SER A 302 -6.44 -5.98 -28.07
N LEU A 303 -5.87 -5.37 -27.03
CA LEU A 303 -6.37 -5.56 -25.67
C LEU A 303 -7.83 -5.10 -25.55
N TRP A 304 -8.11 -3.89 -26.04
CA TRP A 304 -9.45 -3.30 -25.94
C TRP A 304 -10.47 -3.93 -26.89
N SER A 305 -10.10 -4.77 -27.85
CA SER A 305 -11.07 -5.50 -28.67
C SER A 305 -11.71 -6.68 -27.93
N GLU A 306 -11.08 -7.16 -26.85
CA GLU A 306 -11.59 -8.25 -26.00
C GLU A 306 -12.48 -7.74 -24.85
N VAL A 307 -12.62 -6.42 -24.70
CA VAL A 307 -13.39 -5.84 -23.60
C VAL A 307 -14.88 -6.15 -23.76
N ARG A 308 -15.52 -6.52 -22.65
CA ARG A 308 -16.97 -6.81 -22.61
C ARG A 308 -17.59 -6.21 -21.38
N LEU A 309 -18.83 -5.73 -21.48
CA LEU A 309 -19.60 -5.37 -20.30
C LEU A 309 -19.87 -6.62 -19.46
N LEU A 310 -19.72 -6.51 -18.14
CA LEU A 310 -19.99 -7.57 -17.18
C LEU A 310 -21.50 -7.93 -17.21
N ASP A 311 -21.80 -9.22 -17.28
CA ASP A 311 -23.17 -9.71 -17.13
C ASP A 311 -23.50 -9.83 -15.63
N GLU A 312 -24.19 -8.84 -15.08
CA GLU A 312 -24.57 -8.81 -13.66
C GLU A 312 -25.44 -10.01 -13.26
N ASN A 313 -26.28 -10.52 -14.18
CA ASN A 313 -27.12 -11.68 -13.88
C ASN A 313 -26.30 -12.94 -13.68
N GLU A 314 -25.23 -13.12 -14.47
CA GLU A 314 -24.29 -14.22 -14.28
C GLU A 314 -23.64 -14.15 -12.90
N VAL A 315 -23.19 -12.95 -12.50
CA VAL A 315 -22.55 -12.75 -11.20
C VAL A 315 -23.50 -13.10 -10.06
N ILE A 316 -24.73 -12.58 -10.10
CA ILE A 316 -25.75 -12.79 -9.05
C ILE A 316 -26.13 -14.27 -8.93
N THR A 317 -26.33 -14.95 -10.05
CA THR A 317 -26.78 -16.36 -10.09
C THR A 317 -25.67 -17.37 -9.80
N THR A 318 -24.39 -16.97 -9.89
CA THR A 318 -23.27 -17.88 -9.66
C THR A 318 -23.27 -18.44 -8.23
N THR A 319 -23.09 -19.75 -8.09
CA THR A 319 -22.88 -20.43 -6.80
C THR A 319 -21.45 -20.96 -6.70
N ALA A 320 -21.02 -21.30 -5.49
CA ALA A 320 -19.72 -21.91 -5.26
C ALA A 320 -19.60 -23.22 -6.03
N TYR A 321 -18.51 -23.35 -6.77
CA TYR A 321 -18.20 -24.56 -7.53
C TYR A 321 -17.96 -25.74 -6.59
N SER A 322 -18.67 -26.85 -6.80
CA SER A 322 -18.73 -27.97 -5.85
C SER A 322 -17.55 -28.94 -5.95
N HIS A 323 -16.80 -28.94 -7.05
CA HIS A 323 -15.73 -29.91 -7.26
C HIS A 323 -14.41 -29.41 -6.64
N LYS A 324 -13.95 -30.06 -5.56
CA LYS A 324 -12.70 -29.72 -4.88
C LYS A 324 -11.48 -30.02 -5.78
N LEU A 325 -10.59 -29.04 -5.90
CA LEU A 325 -9.24 -29.26 -6.42
C LEU A 325 -8.42 -29.95 -5.31
N PRO A 326 -7.62 -30.98 -5.63
CA PRO A 326 -6.86 -31.71 -4.61
C PRO A 326 -5.75 -30.85 -4.01
N LEU A 327 -5.51 -31.01 -2.70
CA LEU A 327 -4.32 -30.46 -2.03
C LEU A 327 -3.07 -31.10 -2.64
N HIS A 328 -2.19 -30.27 -3.20
CA HIS A 328 -0.94 -30.70 -3.79
C HIS A 328 0.17 -29.72 -3.42
N VAL A 329 1.16 -30.24 -2.69
CA VAL A 329 2.37 -29.50 -2.27
C VAL A 329 3.57 -30.32 -2.69
N GLU A 330 4.52 -29.68 -3.36
CA GLU A 330 5.80 -30.26 -3.71
C GLU A 330 6.92 -29.63 -2.88
N ASN A 331 7.94 -30.42 -2.54
CA ASN A 331 9.11 -30.00 -1.76
C ASN A 331 8.73 -29.36 -0.41
N PRO A 332 8.06 -30.09 0.50
CA PRO A 332 7.78 -29.60 1.86
C PRO A 332 9.08 -29.19 2.56
N ILE A 333 9.00 -28.15 3.40
CA ILE A 333 10.15 -27.59 4.10
C ILE A 333 10.24 -28.09 5.55
N GLN A 334 11.36 -27.87 6.22
CA GLN A 334 11.48 -28.22 7.63
C GLN A 334 10.63 -27.29 8.50
N LEU A 335 9.99 -27.85 9.53
CA LEU A 335 9.26 -27.07 10.52
C LEU A 335 10.25 -26.23 11.36
N PRO A 336 9.89 -25.00 11.77
CA PRO A 336 10.73 -24.20 12.65
C PRO A 336 11.12 -24.92 13.94
N ALA A 337 12.33 -24.61 14.44
CA ALA A 337 12.86 -25.18 15.67
C ALA A 337 12.05 -24.75 16.91
N SER A 338 12.12 -25.56 17.97
CA SER A 338 11.49 -25.25 19.25
C SER A 338 12.12 -24.05 19.97
N THR A 339 13.21 -23.46 19.49
CA THR A 339 13.81 -22.23 20.05
C THR A 339 13.22 -20.95 19.45
N LEU A 340 12.43 -21.06 18.38
CA LEU A 340 11.79 -19.94 17.71
C LEU A 340 10.92 -19.16 18.70
N ARG A 341 11.03 -17.83 18.68
CA ARG A 341 10.13 -16.91 19.37
C ARG A 341 9.30 -16.07 18.39
N LEU A 342 9.82 -15.80 17.20
CA LEU A 342 9.18 -14.93 16.22
C LEU A 342 9.27 -15.51 14.80
N LEU A 343 8.12 -15.67 14.14
CA LEU A 343 8.04 -16.08 12.74
C LEU A 343 7.33 -15.01 11.93
N ILE A 344 7.92 -14.55 10.83
CA ILE A 344 7.34 -13.49 9.99
C ILE A 344 7.03 -14.03 8.59
N PHE A 345 5.76 -13.95 8.19
CA PHE A 345 5.36 -14.21 6.80
C PHE A 345 5.41 -12.91 6.00
N ALA A 346 6.30 -12.86 5.02
CA ALA A 346 6.57 -11.68 4.21
C ALA A 346 6.27 -11.94 2.73
N GLY A 347 5.65 -10.98 2.04
CA GLY A 347 5.34 -11.13 0.63
C GLY A 347 4.40 -10.07 0.10
N LYS A 348 4.16 -10.07 -1.21
CA LYS A 348 3.21 -9.15 -1.84
C LYS A 348 1.77 -9.42 -1.33
N GLY A 349 0.90 -8.41 -1.34
CA GLY A 349 -0.52 -8.60 -1.02
C GLY A 349 -1.20 -9.61 -1.96
N GLY A 350 -2.04 -10.50 -1.42
CA GLY A 350 -2.79 -11.49 -2.21
C GLY A 350 -2.06 -12.81 -2.54
N VAL A 351 -0.80 -12.98 -2.11
CA VAL A 351 -0.03 -14.23 -2.36
C VAL A 351 -0.39 -15.40 -1.43
N GLY A 352 -1.27 -15.19 -0.44
CA GLY A 352 -1.72 -16.21 0.52
C GLY A 352 -0.89 -16.31 1.81
N LYS A 353 -0.27 -15.21 2.26
CA LYS A 353 0.52 -15.14 3.51
C LYS A 353 -0.28 -15.57 4.73
N THR A 354 -1.46 -14.98 4.91
CA THR A 354 -2.40 -15.27 6.00
C THR A 354 -2.74 -16.76 6.06
N THR A 355 -3.07 -17.36 4.92
CA THR A 355 -3.40 -18.79 4.83
C THR A 355 -2.24 -19.68 5.26
N LEU A 356 -1.02 -19.37 4.78
CA LEU A 356 0.18 -20.11 5.17
C LEU A 356 0.56 -19.86 6.64
N ALA A 357 0.34 -18.65 7.16
CA ALA A 357 0.57 -18.32 8.56
C ALA A 357 -0.39 -19.09 9.47
N CYS A 358 -1.69 -19.13 9.17
CA CYS A 358 -2.69 -19.94 9.87
C CYS A 358 -2.35 -21.44 9.84
N ALA A 359 -2.03 -21.98 8.66
CA ALA A 359 -1.67 -23.38 8.51
C ALA A 359 -0.40 -23.75 9.29
N THR A 360 0.60 -22.86 9.29
CA THR A 360 1.85 -23.03 10.04
C THR A 360 1.63 -22.94 11.54
N ALA A 361 0.78 -22.02 12.01
CA ALA A 361 0.42 -21.89 13.41
C ALA A 361 -0.21 -23.18 13.94
N LEU A 362 -1.16 -23.75 13.19
CA LEU A 362 -1.82 -25.01 13.54
C LEU A 362 -0.85 -26.20 13.54
N ARG A 363 0.07 -26.26 12.57
CA ARG A 363 1.12 -27.30 12.53
C ARG A 363 2.08 -27.17 13.71
N LEU A 364 2.52 -25.95 14.05
CA LEU A 364 3.40 -25.69 15.21
C LEU A 364 2.73 -26.03 16.53
N HIS A 365 1.44 -25.75 16.69
CA HIS A 365 0.68 -26.16 17.88
C HIS A 365 0.60 -27.69 18.00
N SER A 366 0.41 -28.39 16.88
CA SER A 366 0.41 -29.85 16.85
C SER A 366 1.76 -30.47 17.22
N GLU A 367 2.86 -29.84 16.82
CA GLU A 367 4.22 -30.34 17.11
C GLU A 367 4.70 -29.94 18.52
N TYR A 368 4.32 -28.76 18.98
CA TYR A 368 4.72 -28.20 20.28
C TYR A 368 3.49 -27.85 21.15
N PRO A 369 2.70 -28.84 21.62
CA PRO A 369 1.44 -28.58 22.35
C PRO A 369 1.59 -27.80 23.67
N HIS A 370 2.82 -27.71 24.20
CA HIS A 370 3.11 -27.00 25.44
C HIS A 370 3.42 -25.52 25.23
N LYS A 371 3.56 -25.07 23.98
CA LYS A 371 3.88 -23.69 23.65
C LYS A 371 2.61 -22.90 23.36
N ARG A 372 2.53 -21.71 23.93
CA ARG A 372 1.47 -20.74 23.66
C ARG A 372 1.83 -19.97 22.40
N ILE A 373 0.98 -20.08 21.37
CA ILE A 373 1.21 -19.47 20.06
C ILE A 373 0.23 -18.31 19.87
N LEU A 374 0.76 -17.14 19.50
CA LEU A 374 -0.03 -16.00 19.05
C LEU A 374 0.10 -15.83 17.55
N LEU A 375 -1.02 -15.88 16.83
CA LEU A 375 -1.12 -15.48 15.44
C LEU A 375 -1.55 -14.01 15.37
N PHE A 376 -0.68 -13.16 14.84
CA PHE A 376 -0.82 -11.72 14.88
C PHE A 376 -0.87 -11.17 13.46
N SER A 377 -1.98 -10.51 13.10
CA SER A 377 -2.08 -9.81 11.82
C SER A 377 -1.88 -8.32 11.98
N THR A 378 -1.02 -7.79 11.12
CA THR A 378 -0.86 -6.35 10.88
C THR A 378 -1.67 -5.87 9.67
N ASP A 379 -2.34 -6.78 8.96
CA ASP A 379 -3.19 -6.45 7.83
C ASP A 379 -4.55 -5.92 8.34
N PRO A 380 -4.96 -4.69 7.96
CA PRO A 380 -6.23 -4.11 8.38
C PRO A 380 -7.45 -4.79 7.73
N ALA A 381 -7.27 -5.53 6.64
CA ALA A 381 -8.33 -6.37 6.08
C ALA A 381 -8.48 -7.61 6.97
N HIS A 382 -9.70 -7.94 7.43
CA HIS A 382 -10.11 -9.01 8.35
C HIS A 382 -9.76 -10.46 7.90
N SER A 383 -8.58 -10.66 7.34
CA SER A 383 -8.10 -11.83 6.62
C SER A 383 -7.91 -13.03 7.54
N LEU A 384 -7.58 -12.80 8.82
CA LEU A 384 -7.48 -13.89 9.80
C LEU A 384 -8.85 -14.44 10.14
N SER A 385 -9.83 -13.55 10.33
CA SER A 385 -11.20 -13.94 10.64
C SER A 385 -11.79 -14.83 9.55
N ASP A 386 -11.62 -14.42 8.29
CA ASP A 386 -12.10 -15.17 7.12
C ASP A 386 -11.36 -16.51 6.95
N CYS A 387 -10.04 -16.52 7.16
CA CYS A 387 -9.24 -17.73 7.00
C CYS A 387 -9.56 -18.78 8.08
N LEU A 388 -9.68 -18.36 9.34
CA LEU A 388 -9.97 -19.25 10.47
C LEU A 388 -11.47 -19.61 10.58
N GLY A 389 -12.35 -18.83 9.95
CA GLY A 389 -13.79 -19.00 10.04
C GLY A 389 -14.39 -18.57 11.40
N ILE A 390 -13.70 -17.70 12.13
CA ILE A 390 -14.12 -17.16 13.43
C ILE A 390 -13.95 -15.64 13.46
N SER A 391 -14.69 -14.92 14.30
CA SER A 391 -14.47 -13.48 14.48
C SER A 391 -13.27 -13.25 15.40
N VAL A 392 -12.18 -12.70 14.84
CA VAL A 392 -10.99 -12.30 15.59
C VAL A 392 -11.16 -10.85 16.08
N GLN A 393 -10.80 -10.58 17.33
CA GLN A 393 -10.93 -9.26 17.94
C GLN A 393 -9.60 -8.51 18.01
N ARG A 394 -9.67 -7.24 18.44
CA ARG A 394 -8.49 -6.38 18.72
C ARG A 394 -7.67 -6.84 19.92
N HIS A 395 -8.22 -7.72 20.74
CA HIS A 395 -7.51 -8.39 21.83
C HIS A 395 -7.34 -9.87 21.49
N PRO A 396 -6.30 -10.55 22.02
CA PRO A 396 -6.06 -11.95 21.75
C PRO A 396 -7.31 -12.80 21.97
N THR A 397 -7.77 -13.45 20.90
CA THR A 397 -8.98 -14.27 20.87
C THR A 397 -8.58 -15.72 20.68
N SER A 398 -8.97 -16.59 21.61
CA SER A 398 -8.62 -18.01 21.54
C SER A 398 -9.37 -18.71 20.40
N VAL A 399 -8.62 -19.40 19.54
CA VAL A 399 -9.12 -20.17 18.40
C VAL A 399 -9.61 -21.54 18.92
N PRO A 400 -10.92 -21.86 18.84
CA PRO A 400 -11.44 -23.09 19.40
C PRO A 400 -10.98 -24.33 18.62
N SER A 401 -10.84 -25.47 19.30
CA SER A 401 -10.62 -26.77 18.66
C SER A 401 -11.89 -27.28 17.99
N ALA A 402 -11.86 -27.55 16.68
CA ALA A 402 -12.83 -28.44 16.04
C ALA A 402 -12.37 -29.89 16.29
N THR A 403 -13.16 -30.86 16.79
CA THR A 403 -14.57 -31.21 16.51
C THR A 403 -15.17 -32.19 17.56
N LEU A 404 -16.51 -32.19 17.76
CA LEU A 404 -17.47 -33.33 17.74
C LEU A 404 -18.73 -33.11 18.62
N PRO A 405 -19.90 -33.66 18.24
CA PRO A 405 -21.10 -33.67 19.08
C PRO A 405 -20.83 -34.42 20.39
N SER A 406 -21.39 -33.88 21.47
CA SER A 406 -21.44 -34.46 22.82
C SER A 406 -21.49 -35.99 22.83
N THR A 407 -20.41 -36.64 23.25
CA THR A 407 -20.33 -37.89 24.06
C THR A 407 -19.02 -38.64 23.83
N THR A 408 -17.87 -38.06 24.18
CA THR A 408 -16.71 -38.82 24.71
C THR A 408 -15.63 -37.84 25.21
N LEU A 409 -15.22 -38.03 26.46
CA LEU A 409 -14.27 -37.19 27.18
C LEU A 409 -12.85 -37.37 26.65
N ARG A 410 -12.43 -36.56 25.68
CA ARG A 410 -11.07 -35.99 25.53
C ARG A 410 -11.16 -34.68 24.73
N THR A 411 -11.25 -33.55 25.43
CA THR A 411 -11.11 -32.20 24.85
C THR A 411 -9.65 -31.96 24.49
N GLU A 412 -9.28 -32.17 23.23
CA GLU A 412 -8.02 -31.65 22.69
C GLU A 412 -8.20 -30.15 22.48
N LEU A 413 -7.59 -29.35 23.37
CA LEU A 413 -7.60 -27.90 23.31
C LEU A 413 -6.64 -27.44 22.19
N VAL A 414 -7.18 -26.74 21.20
CA VAL A 414 -6.37 -25.91 20.30
C VAL A 414 -6.26 -24.58 21.03
N GLU A 415 -5.07 -24.24 21.52
CA GLU A 415 -4.82 -23.00 22.27
C GLU A 415 -3.87 -22.12 21.46
N ILE A 416 -4.35 -21.66 20.30
CA ILE A 416 -3.73 -20.55 19.57
C ILE A 416 -4.59 -19.33 19.82
N ASP A 417 -3.98 -18.21 20.17
CA ASP A 417 -4.70 -16.93 20.19
C ASP A 417 -4.47 -16.20 18.86
N ALA A 418 -5.49 -15.53 18.35
CA ALA A 418 -5.42 -14.67 17.17
C ALA A 418 -5.73 -13.21 17.52
N GLN A 419 -5.04 -12.26 16.89
CA GLN A 419 -5.29 -10.82 17.07
C GLN A 419 -5.13 -10.03 15.76
N GLU A 420 -6.05 -9.08 15.53
CA GLU A 420 -6.00 -8.10 14.44
C GLU A 420 -5.89 -6.67 15.02
N ILE A 421 -4.90 -5.87 14.60
CA ILE A 421 -4.71 -4.49 15.09
C ILE A 421 -5.26 -3.45 14.12
N ASN A 422 -5.77 -2.34 14.67
CA ASN A 422 -6.07 -1.13 13.91
C ASN A 422 -5.09 0.00 14.32
N ALA A 423 -3.95 0.00 13.63
CA ALA A 423 -2.84 0.92 13.86
C ALA A 423 -3.23 2.41 13.77
N GLU A 424 -4.11 2.76 12.82
CA GLU A 424 -4.56 4.14 12.60
C GLU A 424 -5.36 4.68 13.80
N ALA A 425 -6.25 3.85 14.37
CA ALA A 425 -7.05 4.23 15.53
C ALA A 425 -6.18 4.48 16.77
N ASP A 426 -5.18 3.63 16.99
CA ASP A 426 -4.26 3.75 18.13
C ASP A 426 -3.36 4.99 18.00
N PHE A 427 -2.85 5.28 16.80
CA PHE A 427 -2.07 6.48 16.56
C PHE A 427 -2.90 7.77 16.66
N LYS A 428 -4.17 7.74 16.20
CA LYS A 428 -5.09 8.87 16.36
C LYS A 428 -5.31 9.21 17.84
N LYS A 429 -5.40 8.21 18.71
CA LYS A 429 -5.50 8.40 20.16
C LYS A 429 -4.25 9.08 20.72
N ILE A 430 -3.05 8.66 20.30
CA ILE A 430 -1.79 9.29 20.75
C ILE A 430 -1.72 10.77 20.32
N ARG A 431 -2.12 11.09 19.09
CA ARG A 431 -2.20 12.49 18.61
C ARG A 431 -3.18 13.32 19.43
N GLN A 432 -4.32 12.74 19.81
CA GLN A 432 -5.32 13.40 20.65
C GLN A 432 -4.81 13.66 22.06
N ASP A 433 -4.18 12.66 22.70
CA ASP A 433 -3.57 12.80 24.03
C ASP A 433 -2.54 13.95 24.05
N TYR A 434 -1.70 14.05 23.01
CA TYR A 434 -0.73 15.14 22.89
C TYR A 434 -1.38 16.50 22.72
N ARG A 435 -2.39 16.62 21.83
CA ARG A 435 -3.06 17.91 21.62
C ARG A 435 -3.68 18.41 22.93
N ALA A 436 -4.28 17.52 23.71
CA ALA A 436 -4.77 17.85 25.04
C ALA A 436 -3.65 18.35 25.98
N GLU A 437 -2.51 17.63 26.06
CA GLU A 437 -1.38 18.04 26.91
C GLU A 437 -0.78 19.40 26.47
N LEU A 438 -0.70 19.66 25.15
CA LEU A 438 -0.23 20.93 24.60
C LEU A 438 -1.22 22.06 24.89
N GLU A 439 -2.52 21.82 24.76
CA GLU A 439 -3.56 22.79 25.10
C GLU A 439 -3.53 23.14 26.59
N ASP A 440 -3.39 22.16 27.47
CA ASP A 440 -3.26 22.36 28.92
C ASP A 440 -2.00 23.16 29.26
N PHE A 441 -0.86 22.82 28.66
CA PHE A 441 0.40 23.56 28.83
C PHE A 441 0.28 25.03 28.37
N LEU A 442 -0.30 25.24 27.19
CA LEU A 442 -0.49 26.58 26.64
C LEU A 442 -1.42 27.41 27.51
N GLN A 443 -2.46 26.81 28.10
CA GLN A 443 -3.34 27.47 29.06
C GLN A 443 -2.62 27.86 30.36
N ASP A 444 -1.74 27.02 30.88
CA ASP A 444 -0.98 27.32 32.11
C ASP A 444 0.13 28.37 31.91
N ALA A 445 0.67 28.50 30.69
CA ALA A 445 1.73 29.47 30.36
C ALA A 445 1.23 30.91 30.06
N LEU A 446 -0.08 31.15 30.15
CA LEU A 446 -0.79 32.34 29.65
C LEU A 446 -0.44 33.75 30.20
N PRO A 447 0.24 34.00 31.34
CA PRO A 447 0.24 35.39 31.84
C PRO A 447 1.12 36.41 31.10
N HIS A 448 2.12 36.01 30.30
CA HIS A 448 3.20 36.94 29.89
C HIS A 448 3.66 36.89 28.43
N LEU A 449 2.89 36.31 27.52
CA LEU A 449 3.40 36.02 26.19
C LEU A 449 2.32 36.26 25.12
N ASP A 450 2.65 37.13 24.16
CA ASP A 450 1.79 37.64 23.07
C ASP A 450 1.67 36.58 21.94
N ILE A 451 1.14 35.39 22.28
CA ILE A 451 1.26 34.13 21.51
C ILE A 451 -0.09 33.63 20.96
N THR A 452 -0.79 34.38 20.14
CA THR A 452 -1.77 33.73 19.24
C THR A 452 -1.07 33.04 18.07
N PHE A 453 0.03 33.63 17.58
CA PHE A 453 0.80 33.10 16.44
C PHE A 453 1.63 31.86 16.79
N ASP A 454 2.25 31.77 17.98
CA ASP A 454 3.12 30.63 18.29
C ASP A 454 2.36 29.37 18.76
N ARG A 455 1.07 29.48 19.10
CA ARG A 455 0.18 28.31 19.28
C ARG A 455 -0.07 27.60 17.95
N GLU A 456 -0.44 28.37 16.92
CA GLU A 456 -0.76 27.83 15.58
C GLU A 456 0.47 27.17 14.94
N VAL A 457 1.66 27.78 15.04
CA VAL A 457 2.90 27.18 14.48
C VAL A 457 3.25 25.86 15.16
N MET A 458 3.08 25.76 16.49
CA MET A 458 3.37 24.53 17.23
C MET A 458 2.36 23.42 16.98
N GLU A 459 1.08 23.74 16.87
CA GLU A 459 0.05 22.77 16.45
C GLU A 459 0.36 22.22 15.04
N HIS A 460 0.81 23.07 14.12
CA HIS A 460 1.12 22.68 12.74
C HIS A 460 2.41 21.86 12.57
N LEU A 461 3.42 22.00 13.45
CA LEU A 461 4.64 21.16 13.37
C LEU A 461 4.37 19.67 13.66
N LEU A 462 3.31 19.34 14.39
CA LEU A 462 2.96 17.93 14.68
C LEU A 462 2.15 17.29 13.55
N ASP A 463 1.43 18.11 12.79
CA ASP A 463 0.81 17.67 11.55
C ASP A 463 1.86 17.33 10.47
N LEU A 464 3.14 17.68 10.69
CA LEU A 464 4.29 17.25 9.89
C LEU A 464 4.84 15.88 10.31
N ALA A 465 4.23 15.18 11.29
CA ALA A 465 4.66 13.85 11.70
C ALA A 465 4.68 12.90 10.48
N PRO A 466 5.72 12.05 10.35
CA PRO A 466 5.82 11.10 9.26
C PRO A 466 4.54 10.26 9.06
N PRO A 467 3.95 10.20 7.86
CA PRO A 467 3.00 9.14 7.56
C PRO A 467 3.69 7.79 7.73
N GLY A 468 3.00 6.81 8.30
CA GLY A 468 3.56 5.48 8.60
C GLY A 468 4.01 5.28 10.06
N LEU A 469 3.67 6.21 10.96
CA LEU A 469 3.91 6.04 12.40
C LEU A 469 2.92 5.08 13.06
N ASP A 470 1.76 4.92 12.43
CA ASP A 470 0.67 4.08 12.89
C ASP A 470 1.07 2.60 12.91
N GLU A 471 1.78 2.10 11.90
CA GLU A 471 2.17 0.69 11.82
C GLU A 471 3.15 0.29 12.94
N ILE A 472 3.87 1.24 13.55
CA ILE A 472 4.77 0.97 14.68
C ILE A 472 4.00 0.65 15.95
N MET A 473 2.80 1.19 16.12
CA MET A 473 1.96 0.86 17.28
C MET A 473 1.61 -0.64 17.30
N ALA A 474 1.52 -1.26 16.12
CA ALA A 474 1.37 -2.70 16.03
C ALA A 474 2.62 -3.46 16.50
N LEU A 475 3.82 -2.95 16.18
CA LEU A 475 5.08 -3.55 16.61
C LEU A 475 5.35 -3.40 18.11
N THR A 476 5.04 -2.26 18.71
CA THR A 476 5.23 -2.06 20.16
C THR A 476 4.37 -3.05 20.95
N THR A 477 3.14 -3.29 20.47
CA THR A 477 2.24 -4.30 21.04
C THR A 477 2.85 -5.72 21.00
N ILE A 478 3.55 -6.08 19.92
CA ILE A 478 4.25 -7.38 19.82
C ILE A 478 5.35 -7.49 20.89
N ILE A 479 6.11 -6.42 21.11
CA ILE A 479 7.18 -6.39 22.11
C ILE A 479 6.61 -6.58 23.51
N ASP A 480 5.49 -5.92 23.82
CA ASP A 480 4.81 -6.09 25.12
C ASP A 480 4.39 -7.54 25.38
N TYR A 481 3.92 -8.24 24.35
CA TYR A 481 3.58 -9.67 24.48
C TYR A 481 4.81 -10.57 24.66
N LEU A 482 5.93 -10.22 24.03
CA LEU A 482 7.18 -10.96 24.19
C LEU A 482 7.83 -10.71 25.55
N ASP A 483 7.76 -9.49 26.07
CA ASP A 483 8.33 -9.10 27.36
C ASP A 483 7.48 -9.61 28.54
N SER A 484 6.16 -9.78 28.35
CA SER A 484 5.26 -10.33 29.37
C SER A 484 5.32 -11.85 29.52
N ASP A 485 6.13 -12.55 28.72
CA ASP A 485 6.22 -14.02 28.62
C ASP A 485 4.83 -14.69 28.51
N ARG A 486 3.86 -13.98 27.90
CA ARG A 486 2.49 -14.46 27.71
C ARG A 486 2.41 -15.50 26.59
N TYR A 487 3.27 -15.38 25.58
CA TYR A 487 3.37 -16.28 24.44
C TYR A 487 4.80 -16.75 24.23
N ASP A 488 4.95 -18.01 23.82
CA ASP A 488 6.25 -18.64 23.57
C ASP A 488 6.67 -18.48 22.10
N ILE A 489 5.70 -18.44 21.19
CA ILE A 489 5.90 -18.17 19.75
C ILE A 489 4.89 -17.11 19.30
N ILE A 490 5.35 -16.11 18.56
CA ILE A 490 4.50 -15.17 17.84
C ILE A 490 4.71 -15.35 16.34
N ILE A 491 3.62 -15.51 15.60
CA ILE A 491 3.60 -15.61 14.14
C ILE A 491 2.96 -14.33 13.61
N ILE A 492 3.73 -13.56 12.85
CA ILE A 492 3.28 -12.32 12.23
C ILE A 492 2.84 -12.61 10.80
N ASP A 493 1.55 -12.42 10.51
CA ASP A 493 1.09 -12.16 9.17
C ASP A 493 1.31 -10.67 8.85
N ALA A 494 2.39 -10.42 8.11
CA ALA A 494 2.79 -9.05 7.80
C ALA A 494 1.86 -8.43 6.75
N ALA A 495 1.65 -7.12 6.86
CA ALA A 495 1.11 -6.32 5.77
C ALA A 495 1.94 -6.51 4.47
N PRO A 496 1.39 -6.18 3.28
CA PRO A 496 2.08 -6.35 2.00
C PRO A 496 3.51 -5.79 2.01
N SER A 497 4.44 -6.47 1.31
CA SER A 497 5.90 -6.28 1.36
C SER A 497 6.43 -4.85 1.52
N GLY A 498 5.86 -3.86 0.83
CA GLY A 498 6.27 -2.45 1.00
C GLY A 498 6.01 -1.87 2.39
N HIS A 499 4.89 -2.21 3.02
CA HIS A 499 4.57 -1.80 4.38
C HIS A 499 5.46 -2.51 5.40
N LEU A 500 5.72 -3.80 5.23
CA LEU A 500 6.65 -4.53 6.10
C LEU A 500 8.08 -3.96 6.03
N LEU A 501 8.61 -3.69 4.83
CA LEU A 501 9.96 -3.11 4.72
C LEU A 501 10.02 -1.72 5.33
N ARG A 502 9.03 -0.86 5.04
CA ARG A 502 8.90 0.44 5.69
C ARG A 502 8.85 0.30 7.20
N LEU A 503 8.05 -0.62 7.71
CA LEU A 503 7.94 -0.94 9.14
C LEU A 503 9.29 -1.31 9.77
N LEU A 504 10.12 -2.05 9.04
CA LEU A 504 11.43 -2.51 9.50
C LEU A 504 12.54 -1.44 9.31
N GLU A 505 12.39 -0.50 8.38
CA GLU A 505 13.31 0.63 8.11
C GLU A 505 13.02 1.87 8.97
N LEU A 506 11.74 2.09 9.33
CA LEU A 506 11.25 3.20 10.15
C LEU A 506 11.96 3.39 11.50
N PRO A 507 12.48 2.37 12.20
CA PRO A 507 13.22 2.59 13.45
C PRO A 507 14.41 3.55 13.28
N GLU A 508 15.06 3.60 12.10
CA GLU A 508 16.15 4.55 11.85
C GLU A 508 15.63 5.96 11.56
N LEU A 509 14.61 6.08 10.70
CA LEU A 509 13.96 7.36 10.38
C LEU A 509 13.38 8.02 11.62
N ILE A 510 12.74 7.24 12.49
CA ILE A 510 12.14 7.74 13.72
C ILE A 510 13.17 8.01 14.77
N ARG A 511 14.25 7.22 14.86
CA ARG A 511 15.37 7.60 15.72
C ARG A 511 15.90 8.98 15.34
N ASP A 512 16.04 9.26 14.05
CA ASP A 512 16.61 10.52 13.60
C ASP A 512 15.60 11.68 13.72
N TRP A 513 14.31 11.44 13.45
CA TRP A 513 13.23 12.37 13.79
C TRP A 513 13.12 12.63 15.29
N LEU A 514 13.14 11.59 16.13
CA LEU A 514 13.12 11.69 17.59
C LEU A 514 14.32 12.48 18.08
N LYS A 515 15.53 12.23 17.56
CA LYS A 515 16.72 13.02 17.94
C LYS A 515 16.52 14.49 17.64
N GLN A 516 16.02 14.83 16.45
CA GLN A 516 15.76 16.22 16.08
C GLN A 516 14.67 16.83 16.96
N PHE A 517 13.56 16.13 17.14
CA PHE A 517 12.46 16.54 17.99
C PHE A 517 12.91 16.75 19.45
N PHE A 518 13.68 15.83 20.02
CA PHE A 518 14.28 15.96 21.34
C PHE A 518 15.28 17.12 21.39
N SER A 519 16.06 17.37 20.33
CA SER A 519 16.98 18.50 20.28
C SER A 519 16.22 19.84 20.36
N LEU A 520 15.07 19.94 19.68
CA LEU A 520 14.18 21.10 19.77
C LEU A 520 13.55 21.21 21.16
N LEU A 521 13.01 20.11 21.70
CA LEU A 521 12.39 20.08 23.02
C LEU A 521 13.37 20.43 24.15
N LEU A 522 14.64 20.02 24.02
CA LEU A 522 15.73 20.35 24.95
C LEU A 522 16.21 21.80 24.78
N LYS A 523 16.33 22.29 23.54
CA LYS A 523 16.73 23.68 23.23
C LYS A 523 15.71 24.68 23.75
N TYR A 524 14.42 24.34 23.65
CA TYR A 524 13.30 25.15 24.13
C TYR A 524 12.75 24.69 25.48
N ARG A 525 13.52 23.94 26.29
CA ARG A 525 13.06 23.36 27.59
C ARG A 525 12.58 24.38 28.63
N GLN A 526 12.94 25.66 28.47
CA GLN A 526 12.45 26.75 29.31
C GLN A 526 11.03 27.20 28.92
N VAL A 527 10.60 26.88 27.70
CA VAL A 527 9.33 27.25 27.07
C VAL A 527 8.46 26.03 26.74
N MET A 528 9.01 24.82 26.66
CA MET A 528 8.27 23.56 26.42
C MET A 528 8.61 22.52 27.49
N ARG A 529 7.63 22.19 28.34
CA ARG A 529 7.72 21.10 29.32
C ARG A 529 6.57 20.12 29.13
N LEU A 530 6.81 19.08 28.33
CA LEU A 530 5.85 17.99 28.07
C LEU A 530 6.41 16.66 28.61
N PRO A 531 6.31 16.41 29.93
CA PRO A 531 6.97 15.28 30.57
C PRO A 531 6.39 13.92 30.15
N HIS A 532 5.06 13.78 30.04
CA HIS A 532 4.43 12.49 29.71
C HIS A 532 4.74 12.06 28.28
N LEU A 533 4.69 13.00 27.33
CA LEU A 533 5.14 12.73 25.98
C LEU A 533 6.62 12.35 25.94
N SER A 534 7.48 13.09 26.63
CA SER A 534 8.92 12.80 26.65
C SER A 534 9.19 11.37 27.16
N GLU A 535 8.49 10.95 28.21
CA GLU A 535 8.53 9.58 28.72
C GLU A 535 8.03 8.56 27.70
N ARG A 536 6.88 8.79 27.07
CA ARG A 536 6.32 7.93 26.01
C ARG A 536 7.27 7.78 24.82
N LEU A 537 7.88 8.87 24.36
CA LEU A 537 8.84 8.85 23.23
C LEU A 537 10.14 8.12 23.60
N VAL A 538 10.60 8.24 24.85
CA VAL A 538 11.75 7.46 25.36
C VAL A 538 11.40 5.98 25.44
N GLN A 539 10.20 5.63 25.91
CA GLN A 539 9.71 4.26 25.93
C GLN A 539 9.67 3.67 24.52
N LEU A 540 9.05 4.38 23.58
CA LEU A 540 9.01 4.00 22.16
C LEU A 540 10.41 3.76 21.59
N SER A 541 11.37 4.66 21.89
CA SER A 541 12.76 4.49 21.45
C SER A 541 13.42 3.22 22.00
N ARG A 542 13.13 2.86 23.25
CA ARG A 542 13.65 1.64 23.89
C ARG A 542 13.02 0.38 23.28
N GLU A 543 11.72 0.40 23.07
CA GLU A 543 10.97 -0.68 22.41
C GLU A 543 11.52 -0.93 21.00
N LEU A 544 11.64 0.12 20.18
CA LEU A 544 12.21 0.01 18.83
C LEU A 544 13.62 -0.60 18.83
N LYS A 545 14.45 -0.25 19.82
CA LYS A 545 15.79 -0.84 19.97
C LYS A 545 15.72 -2.32 20.31
N LYS A 546 14.84 -2.73 21.22
CA LYS A 546 14.65 -4.15 21.59
C LYS A 546 14.19 -4.98 20.39
N LEU A 547 13.20 -4.47 19.65
CA LEU A 547 12.69 -5.13 18.46
C LEU A 547 13.79 -5.37 17.43
N ARG A 548 14.62 -4.36 17.16
CA ARG A 548 15.76 -4.50 16.24
C ARG A 548 16.69 -5.64 16.65
N ILE A 549 17.01 -5.74 17.95
CA ILE A 549 17.87 -6.81 18.47
C ILE A 549 17.22 -8.18 18.25
N LEU A 550 15.93 -8.31 18.53
CA LEU A 550 15.19 -9.56 18.33
C LEU A 550 15.14 -9.96 16.85
N LEU A 551 14.81 -9.03 15.97
CA LEU A 551 14.71 -9.27 14.53
C LEU A 551 16.05 -9.76 13.93
N GLN A 552 17.17 -9.30 14.48
CA GLN A 552 18.51 -9.70 14.05
C GLN A 552 18.98 -11.03 14.65
N ASN A 553 18.24 -11.62 15.60
CA ASN A 553 18.59 -12.89 16.21
C ASN A 553 18.10 -14.08 15.35
N ILE A 554 19.01 -14.66 14.58
CA ILE A 554 18.74 -15.75 13.62
C ILE A 554 18.28 -17.06 14.30
N GLU A 555 18.53 -17.26 15.60
CA GLU A 555 18.07 -18.44 16.35
C GLU A 555 16.64 -18.30 16.89
N GLN A 556 16.17 -17.06 17.05
CA GLN A 556 14.87 -16.74 17.65
C GLN A 556 13.86 -16.17 16.65
N THR A 557 14.35 -15.60 15.55
CA THR A 557 13.55 -14.97 14.50
C THR A 557 13.79 -15.63 13.16
N GLU A 558 12.71 -16.05 12.50
CA GLU A 558 12.74 -16.57 11.14
C GLU A 558 11.78 -15.79 10.25
N VAL A 559 12.16 -15.66 8.97
CA VAL A 559 11.32 -15.03 7.95
C VAL A 559 11.00 -16.06 6.86
N TYR A 560 9.71 -16.22 6.57
CA TYR A 560 9.20 -17.01 5.46
C TYR A 560 8.69 -16.09 4.37
N ALA A 561 9.34 -16.15 3.21
CA ALA A 561 8.92 -15.38 2.05
C ALA A 561 7.83 -16.13 1.30
N VAL A 562 6.77 -15.43 0.89
CA VAL A 562 5.68 -15.99 0.10
C VAL A 562 5.57 -15.23 -1.21
N THR A 563 5.54 -15.95 -2.31
CA THR A 563 5.40 -15.42 -3.67
C THR A 563 4.45 -16.26 -4.50
N ILE A 564 4.17 -15.82 -5.71
CA ILE A 564 3.40 -16.53 -6.73
C ILE A 564 4.24 -16.62 -8.01
N PRO A 565 4.02 -17.59 -8.92
CA PRO A 565 4.85 -17.82 -10.10
C PRO A 565 4.63 -16.77 -11.22
N THR A 566 4.79 -15.49 -10.88
CA THR A 566 4.72 -14.35 -11.82
C THR A 566 6.00 -13.54 -11.73
N GLN A 567 6.42 -12.96 -12.87
CA GLN A 567 7.65 -12.16 -12.94
C GLN A 567 7.68 -11.04 -11.89
N LEU A 568 6.63 -10.23 -11.84
CA LEU A 568 6.55 -9.10 -10.91
C LEU A 568 6.59 -9.55 -9.43
N ALA A 569 5.93 -10.66 -9.09
CA ALA A 569 5.95 -11.15 -7.71
C ALA A 569 7.34 -11.65 -7.30
N ILE A 570 8.05 -12.35 -8.20
CA ILE A 570 9.41 -12.83 -7.96
C ILE A 570 10.39 -11.67 -7.82
N GLU A 571 10.32 -10.67 -8.72
CA GLU A 571 11.15 -9.47 -8.67
C GLU A 571 10.94 -8.71 -7.35
N LYS A 572 9.68 -8.48 -6.96
CA LYS A 572 9.36 -7.82 -5.69
C LYS A 572 9.77 -8.64 -4.46
N THR A 573 9.72 -9.96 -4.55
CA THR A 573 10.24 -10.84 -3.50
C THR A 573 11.77 -10.71 -3.40
N SER A 574 12.47 -10.61 -4.53
CA SER A 574 13.92 -10.42 -4.56
C SER A 574 14.34 -9.08 -3.97
N GLU A 575 13.66 -7.98 -4.33
CA GLU A 575 13.87 -6.66 -3.72
C GLU A 575 13.65 -6.71 -2.20
N MET A 576 12.58 -7.36 -1.76
CA MET A 576 12.27 -7.52 -0.34
C MET A 576 13.32 -8.35 0.41
N LEU A 577 13.77 -9.47 -0.15
CA LEU A 577 14.82 -10.28 0.47
C LEU A 577 16.15 -9.52 0.54
N CYS A 578 16.50 -8.77 -0.51
CA CYS A 578 17.68 -7.89 -0.48
C CYS A 578 17.58 -6.83 0.63
N ALA A 579 16.41 -6.23 0.80
CA ALA A 579 16.17 -5.23 1.86
C ALA A 579 16.25 -5.87 3.26
N LEU A 580 15.64 -7.05 3.45
CA LEU A 580 15.73 -7.81 4.71
C LEU A 580 17.19 -8.17 5.05
N GLN A 581 17.98 -8.59 4.06
CA GLN A 581 19.40 -8.87 4.24
C GLN A 581 20.18 -7.65 4.72
N ARG A 582 19.90 -6.45 4.19
CA ARG A 582 20.52 -5.20 4.67
C ARG A 582 20.18 -4.89 6.13
N LEU A 583 19.02 -5.33 6.59
CA LEU A 583 18.58 -5.18 7.98
C LEU A 583 19.15 -6.28 8.92
N GLY A 584 19.87 -7.25 8.37
CA GLY A 584 20.45 -8.38 9.10
C GLY A 584 19.51 -9.57 9.26
N MET A 585 18.42 -9.63 8.49
CA MET A 585 17.46 -10.74 8.47
C MET A 585 17.65 -11.58 7.21
N THR A 586 17.51 -12.89 7.34
CA THR A 586 17.57 -13.83 6.20
C THR A 586 16.30 -14.66 6.14
N ALA A 587 15.69 -14.76 4.96
CA ALA A 587 14.59 -15.68 4.76
C ALA A 587 15.07 -17.13 4.84
N LYS A 588 14.41 -17.93 5.68
CA LYS A 588 14.71 -19.35 5.89
C LYS A 588 14.08 -20.25 4.84
N ALA A 589 12.96 -19.83 4.26
CA ALA A 589 12.26 -20.56 3.22
C ALA A 589 11.49 -19.62 2.28
N LEU A 590 11.22 -20.13 1.08
CA LEU A 590 10.39 -19.51 0.07
C LEU A 590 9.19 -20.40 -0.23
N PHE A 591 7.98 -19.88 -0.04
CA PHE A 591 6.75 -20.51 -0.48
C PHE A 591 6.33 -19.93 -1.82
N ILE A 592 6.28 -20.75 -2.86
CA ILE A 592 5.73 -20.38 -4.17
C ILE A 592 4.29 -20.91 -4.24
N ASN A 593 3.35 -20.02 -3.94
CA ASN A 593 1.95 -20.36 -3.81
C ASN A 593 1.17 -20.14 -5.12
N GLN A 594 -0.05 -20.68 -5.17
CA GLN A 594 -1.02 -20.50 -6.23
C GLN A 594 -0.53 -20.94 -7.63
N ILE A 595 0.26 -22.01 -7.68
CA ILE A 595 0.69 -22.63 -8.94
C ILE A 595 -0.51 -23.29 -9.61
N THR A 596 -0.69 -23.06 -10.91
CA THR A 596 -1.80 -23.61 -11.67
C THR A 596 -1.63 -25.14 -11.80
N PRO A 597 -2.65 -25.96 -11.45
CA PRO A 597 -2.56 -27.40 -11.62
C PRO A 597 -2.45 -27.81 -13.09
N ILE A 598 -1.77 -28.93 -13.33
CA ILE A 598 -1.60 -29.46 -14.70
C ILE A 598 -2.94 -29.91 -15.26
N SER A 599 -3.26 -29.46 -16.48
CA SER A 599 -4.53 -29.77 -17.16
C SER A 599 -4.35 -29.86 -18.67
N GLY A 600 -5.27 -30.56 -19.34
CA GLY A 600 -5.36 -30.64 -20.80
C GLY A 600 -5.92 -29.37 -21.47
N CYS A 601 -6.41 -28.39 -20.71
CA CYS A 601 -6.94 -27.15 -21.25
C CYS A 601 -5.83 -26.26 -21.83
N ALA A 602 -6.01 -25.74 -23.04
CA ALA A 602 -5.02 -24.90 -23.72
C ALA A 602 -4.63 -23.64 -22.91
N LEU A 603 -5.59 -23.02 -22.22
CA LEU A 603 -5.31 -21.86 -21.35
C LEU A 603 -4.45 -22.28 -20.15
N CYS A 604 -4.83 -23.35 -19.44
CA CYS A 604 -4.03 -23.86 -18.32
C CYS A 604 -2.63 -24.29 -18.77
N GLN A 605 -2.49 -24.93 -19.93
CA GLN A 605 -1.18 -25.29 -20.49
C GLN A 605 -0.32 -24.07 -20.78
N ALA A 606 -0.90 -23.01 -21.36
CA ALA A 606 -0.18 -21.77 -21.59
C ALA A 606 0.25 -21.09 -20.28
N ILE A 607 -0.62 -21.08 -19.26
CA ILE A 607 -0.30 -20.57 -17.93
C ILE A 607 0.83 -21.40 -17.29
N ASN A 608 0.70 -22.72 -17.28
CA ASN A 608 1.71 -23.63 -16.74
C ASN A 608 3.08 -23.48 -17.42
N ALA A 609 3.11 -23.27 -18.74
CA ALA A 609 4.35 -23.02 -19.47
C ALA A 609 5.02 -21.71 -19.02
N ARG A 610 4.22 -20.66 -18.75
CA ARG A 610 4.71 -19.38 -18.25
C ARG A 610 5.17 -19.49 -16.80
N GLU A 611 4.38 -20.13 -15.94
CA GLU A 611 4.73 -20.38 -14.54
C GLU A 611 6.00 -21.21 -14.43
N SER A 612 6.20 -22.21 -15.28
CA SER A 612 7.43 -23.02 -15.33
C SER A 612 8.68 -22.19 -15.60
N LEU A 613 8.59 -21.14 -16.44
CA LEU A 613 9.70 -20.21 -16.66
C LEU A 613 9.97 -19.39 -15.38
N GLN A 614 8.91 -18.96 -14.69
CA GLN A 614 9.03 -18.19 -13.45
C GLN A 614 9.54 -19.05 -12.28
N LEU A 615 9.15 -20.32 -12.19
CA LEU A 615 9.67 -21.27 -11.20
C LEU A 615 11.17 -21.48 -11.39
N LYS A 616 11.64 -21.66 -12.63
CA LYS A 616 13.08 -21.71 -12.94
C LYS A 616 13.78 -20.43 -12.51
N ARG A 617 13.22 -19.26 -12.85
CA ARG A 617 13.76 -17.97 -12.43
C ARG A 617 13.81 -17.82 -10.91
N ALA A 618 12.80 -18.27 -10.18
CA ALA A 618 12.80 -18.26 -8.71
C ALA A 618 13.91 -19.17 -8.16
N HIS A 619 14.14 -20.34 -8.76
CA HIS A 619 15.26 -21.21 -8.41
C HIS A 619 16.62 -20.54 -8.65
N ASP A 620 16.79 -19.88 -9.79
CA ASP A 620 18.04 -19.20 -10.16
C ASP A 620 18.33 -17.98 -9.27
N ILE A 621 17.30 -17.23 -8.86
CA ILE A 621 17.44 -16.04 -8.01
C ILE A 621 17.62 -16.42 -6.53
N PHE A 622 16.99 -17.52 -6.09
CA PHE A 622 16.95 -17.95 -4.69
C PHE A 622 17.53 -19.38 -4.52
N PRO A 623 18.81 -19.61 -4.88
CA PRO A 623 19.38 -20.97 -4.90
C PRO A 623 19.56 -21.55 -3.50
N ASP A 624 19.76 -20.70 -2.49
CA ASP A 624 20.11 -21.11 -1.12
C ASP A 624 18.87 -21.32 -0.23
N GLN A 625 17.68 -20.93 -0.70
CA GLN A 625 16.44 -21.04 0.07
C GLN A 625 15.67 -22.31 -0.30
N PRO A 626 15.27 -23.15 0.66
CA PRO A 626 14.28 -24.21 0.45
C PRO A 626 12.99 -23.65 -0.13
N GLN A 627 12.46 -24.30 -1.18
CA GLN A 627 11.31 -23.81 -1.93
C GLN A 627 10.15 -24.81 -1.90
N ALA A 628 9.10 -24.51 -1.13
CA ALA A 628 7.85 -25.26 -1.18
C ALA A 628 6.95 -24.72 -2.30
N GLN A 629 6.43 -25.63 -3.13
CA GLN A 629 5.57 -25.32 -4.27
C GLN A 629 4.15 -25.73 -3.93
N ILE A 630 3.23 -24.76 -3.84
CA ILE A 630 1.84 -24.97 -3.46
C ILE A 630 0.94 -24.70 -4.65
N PHE A 631 0.22 -25.74 -5.06
CA PHE A 631 -0.70 -25.66 -6.19
C PHE A 631 -2.05 -25.13 -5.73
N ARG A 632 -2.75 -24.44 -6.64
CA ARG A 632 -4.09 -23.89 -6.37
C ARG A 632 -5.03 -25.00 -5.98
N GLN A 633 -5.59 -24.83 -4.79
CA GLN A 633 -6.70 -25.59 -4.25
C GLN A 633 -7.88 -24.65 -4.04
N ILE A 634 -9.07 -25.18 -3.76
CA ILE A 634 -10.17 -24.35 -3.26
C ILE A 634 -9.71 -23.73 -1.93
N GLU A 635 -9.99 -22.45 -1.71
CA GLU A 635 -9.51 -21.67 -0.55
C GLU A 635 -9.65 -22.49 0.73
N PRO A 636 -8.52 -22.90 1.36
CA PRO A 636 -8.52 -23.78 2.51
C PRO A 636 -9.03 -22.97 3.71
N THR A 637 -10.35 -22.94 3.86
CA THR A 637 -11.03 -22.14 4.86
C THR A 637 -11.49 -23.04 5.98
N GLY A 638 -11.31 -22.55 7.21
CA GLY A 638 -11.59 -23.33 8.40
C GLY A 638 -10.48 -24.31 8.79
N LEU A 639 -10.58 -24.79 10.02
CA LEU A 639 -9.48 -25.43 10.74
C LEU A 639 -9.02 -26.75 10.11
N ASP A 640 -9.92 -27.57 9.56
CA ASP A 640 -9.57 -28.88 9.02
C ASP A 640 -8.75 -28.77 7.72
N GLU A 641 -9.15 -27.87 6.82
CA GLU A 641 -8.43 -27.64 5.57
C GLU A 641 -7.07 -26.97 5.82
N LEU A 642 -7.00 -26.06 6.80
CA LEU A 642 -5.75 -25.44 7.23
C LEU A 642 -4.80 -26.43 7.94
N LYS A 643 -5.31 -27.35 8.76
CA LYS A 643 -4.52 -28.44 9.37
C LYS A 643 -3.96 -29.38 8.30
N ALA A 644 -4.77 -29.73 7.30
CA ALA A 644 -4.34 -30.56 6.17
C ALA A 644 -3.24 -29.86 5.36
N LEU A 645 -3.41 -28.57 5.06
CA LEU A 645 -2.38 -27.76 4.40
C LEU A 645 -1.10 -27.69 5.25
N GLY A 646 -1.20 -27.39 6.55
CA GLY A 646 -0.06 -27.32 7.45
C GLY A 646 0.72 -28.64 7.53
N SER A 647 0.03 -29.78 7.47
CA SER A 647 0.66 -31.10 7.43
C SER A 647 1.36 -31.41 6.10
N ALA A 648 0.90 -30.82 4.99
CA ALA A 648 1.52 -30.98 3.68
C ALA A 648 2.68 -30.00 3.41
N LEU A 649 2.70 -28.84 4.09
CA LEU A 649 3.74 -27.82 3.95
C LEU A 649 5.07 -28.22 4.59
N PHE A 650 5.02 -29.01 5.66
CA PHE A 650 6.18 -29.28 6.51
C PHE A 650 6.45 -30.78 6.62
N LEU A 651 7.74 -31.13 6.64
CA LEU A 651 8.25 -32.49 6.87
C LEU A 651 8.09 -32.96 8.32
#